data_AF-A0A3E4QKT8-F1
#
_entry.id   AF-A0A3E4QKT8-F1
#
_cell.length_a   1.000
_cell.length_b   1.000
_cell.length_c   1.000
_cell.angle_alpha   90.00
_cell.angle_beta   90.00
_cell.angle_gamma   90.00
#
_symmetry.space_group_name_H-M   'P 1'
#
loop_
_entity.id
_entity.type
_entity.pdbx_description
1 polymer ?
#
loop_
_entity_poly.entity_id
_entity_poly.type
_entity_poly.pdbx_seq_one_letter_code
_entity_poly.pdbx_strand_id
1 'polypeptide(L)'
;MIKRKYILALICMFFMLPLYTFSGGTGTWKHYMAYSNVQWIEKGGTKLYVMASDNLYVYNESDNSIQTFDKGNGLNGTDIDFIAWNNVSKRLVIVYADYNIDMLDEKGNIINVPYYFRKSMTENKKVNSLDMYEGFCYISIGFGIIKLNTSTAQISDTYNLGFNVDYSYIEGKYIYAASKDKGVYSCLLTNNLLDKNNWQRIGDFKPRNKNIDGNYLEKVRPLLPGGPKYNRFFFMKYLNDRLYSVGGAFEIGKVQLNQPGTIQVLQGDEWTIYQDELEKITGYNYHDLNCLAVDPKNSEHVFVGGRAGLYEFLNGKIKKFYNKDNSPLRPTWYKGKELGNDYVVISGMAFDKEGNLWVLNSKTPNTSLFKLSPDGKFTSYHKEALMYEHFSLPVMSNAMFDSRNLLWFGNSHWNKPGLFCYQPSTDALSSFTHFVNQDNTTVAVNGVNCVLEDNQNNIWIGTSVGPLVLHSAEISKGEEAIFEQVKVPRNDGTNLADYLLSGVEITCMAIDGGGRKWFGTPSSGAYLISADNMTQVQHFLSTNSPLLSNNIESIAINDKTGEVFFGTDKGLCSYMSDASTPAEGDSGEAYAYPNPVKPGYKGLITVMGLANNSDVKVVTTNGVLVAQGTSNGGTFTWDGNDLSGKRVASGVYMVLASDQEGNNGTVCKIAIVN
;
A
#
# COMPACT_ATOMS: atom_id res chain seq x y z
N MET A 1 35.31 -61.04 -6.63
CA MET A 1 35.22 -60.53 -5.25
C MET A 1 35.66 -59.07 -5.27
N ILE A 2 34.86 -58.17 -4.68
CA ILE A 2 35.18 -56.79 -4.28
C ILE A 2 35.19 -55.71 -5.39
N LYS A 3 34.24 -54.78 -5.21
CA LYS A 3 34.03 -53.50 -5.89
C LYS A 3 35.24 -52.56 -5.71
N ARG A 4 35.60 -51.78 -6.74
CA ARG A 4 36.31 -50.51 -6.57
C ARG A 4 35.66 -49.40 -7.41
N LYS A 5 35.24 -48.38 -6.67
CA LYS A 5 34.67 -47.10 -7.09
C LYS A 5 35.72 -46.29 -7.85
N TYR A 6 35.31 -45.61 -8.93
CA TYR A 6 36.00 -44.42 -9.40
C TYR A 6 35.00 -43.27 -9.48
N ILE A 7 35.50 -42.14 -8.99
CA ILE A 7 34.82 -40.95 -8.52
C ILE A 7 34.40 -40.09 -9.71
N LEU A 8 33.12 -39.73 -9.80
CA LEU A 8 32.66 -38.65 -10.65
C LEU A 8 33.11 -37.32 -10.02
N ALA A 9 33.90 -36.55 -10.76
CA ALA A 9 34.28 -35.20 -10.38
C ALA A 9 33.02 -34.31 -10.34
N LEU A 10 32.68 -33.83 -9.14
CA LEU A 10 31.69 -32.78 -8.94
C LEU A 10 32.27 -31.49 -9.52
N ILE A 11 31.62 -30.96 -10.56
CA ILE A 11 31.76 -29.57 -10.96
C ILE A 11 31.10 -28.74 -9.86
N CYS A 12 31.90 -28.12 -9.00
CA CYS A 12 31.45 -27.03 -8.15
C CYS A 12 31.03 -25.87 -9.06
N MET A 13 29.75 -25.83 -9.44
CA MET A 13 29.10 -24.56 -9.79
C MET A 13 29.18 -23.70 -8.53
N PHE A 14 30.12 -22.75 -8.54
CA PHE A 14 30.00 -21.54 -7.75
C PHE A 14 28.62 -20.94 -8.08
N PHE A 15 27.67 -21.09 -7.16
CA PHE A 15 26.55 -20.16 -7.08
C PHE A 15 27.17 -18.79 -6.79
N MET A 16 27.46 -18.02 -7.85
CA MET A 16 27.36 -16.57 -7.70
C MET A 16 25.90 -16.32 -7.33
N LEU A 17 25.66 -15.99 -6.06
CA LEU A 17 24.43 -15.29 -5.69
C LEU A 17 24.29 -14.13 -6.68
N PRO A 18 23.14 -13.96 -7.36
CA PRO A 18 22.92 -12.74 -8.11
C PRO A 18 23.03 -11.60 -7.09
N LEU A 19 24.01 -10.71 -7.29
CA LEU A 19 23.96 -9.39 -6.69
C LEU A 19 22.64 -8.79 -7.16
N TYR A 20 21.67 -8.67 -6.24
CA TYR A 20 20.44 -7.97 -6.51
C TYR A 20 20.81 -6.55 -6.95
N THR A 21 20.63 -6.26 -8.22
CA THR A 21 20.76 -4.90 -8.72
C THR A 21 19.54 -4.14 -8.18
N PHE A 22 19.71 -3.41 -7.08
CA PHE A 22 18.76 -2.39 -6.64
C PHE A 22 18.63 -1.38 -7.78
N SER A 23 17.58 -1.52 -8.60
CA SER A 23 17.39 -0.68 -9.79
C SER A 23 16.66 0.63 -9.50
N GLY A 24 16.41 0.96 -8.22
CA GLY A 24 15.84 2.22 -7.79
C GLY A 24 16.86 3.04 -6.99
N GLY A 25 17.33 4.15 -7.54
CA GLY A 25 18.06 5.15 -6.73
C GLY A 25 17.15 5.72 -5.65
N THR A 26 17.72 6.36 -4.63
CA THR A 26 16.93 7.10 -3.63
C THR A 26 16.00 8.11 -4.31
N GLY A 27 14.76 8.20 -3.83
CA GLY A 27 13.71 9.05 -4.39
C GLY A 27 12.84 8.39 -5.46
N THR A 28 13.14 7.15 -5.85
CA THR A 28 12.36 6.42 -6.87
C THR A 28 11.12 5.75 -6.28
N TRP A 29 10.13 5.51 -7.14
CA TRP A 29 8.88 4.84 -6.81
C TRP A 29 8.74 3.53 -7.58
N LYS A 30 8.06 2.56 -6.98
CA LYS A 30 7.66 1.30 -7.63
C LYS A 30 6.20 0.98 -7.34
N HIS A 31 5.51 0.41 -8.32
CA HIS A 31 4.12 0.00 -8.22
C HIS A 31 4.02 -1.52 -8.32
N TYR A 32 3.14 -2.11 -7.53
CA TYR A 32 2.95 -3.56 -7.43
C TYR A 32 1.49 -3.90 -7.75
N MET A 33 1.17 -3.88 -9.05
CA MET A 33 -0.20 -4.03 -9.54
C MET A 33 -0.60 -5.50 -9.72
N ALA A 34 -1.84 -5.85 -9.40
CA ALA A 34 -2.41 -7.17 -9.64
C ALA A 34 -2.89 -7.34 -11.08
N TYR A 35 -2.74 -8.55 -11.63
CA TYR A 35 -3.20 -8.92 -12.98
C TYR A 35 -3.91 -10.28 -13.03
N SER A 36 -4.35 -10.79 -11.87
CA SER A 36 -4.83 -12.16 -11.71
C SER A 36 -6.22 -12.45 -12.32
N ASN A 37 -7.08 -11.43 -12.43
CA ASN A 37 -8.47 -11.59 -12.88
C ASN A 37 -8.71 -10.87 -14.22
N VAL A 38 -8.61 -11.59 -15.34
CA VAL A 38 -8.87 -11.02 -16.67
C VAL A 38 -10.35 -10.63 -16.81
N GLN A 39 -10.60 -9.34 -17.07
CA GLN A 39 -11.93 -8.75 -17.18
C GLN A 39 -12.29 -8.40 -18.63
N TRP A 40 -11.32 -7.99 -19.44
CA TRP A 40 -11.55 -7.63 -20.84
C TRP A 40 -10.30 -7.76 -21.70
N ILE A 41 -10.47 -8.01 -23.01
CA ILE A 41 -9.37 -8.11 -23.97
C ILE A 41 -9.75 -7.41 -25.28
N GLU A 42 -8.87 -6.54 -25.76
CA GLU A 42 -8.97 -5.89 -27.06
C GLU A 42 -7.79 -6.31 -27.96
N LYS A 43 -8.05 -6.62 -29.23
CA LYS A 43 -7.00 -6.97 -30.19
C LYS A 43 -6.67 -5.79 -31.10
N GLY A 44 -5.38 -5.42 -31.13
CA GLY A 44 -4.82 -4.43 -32.05
C GLY A 44 -3.60 -4.99 -32.77
N GLY A 45 -3.75 -5.37 -34.04
CA GLY A 45 -2.66 -5.97 -34.81
C GLY A 45 -2.19 -7.30 -34.19
N THR A 46 -0.91 -7.35 -33.80
CA THR A 46 -0.28 -8.49 -33.10
C THR A 46 -0.36 -8.37 -31.58
N LYS A 47 -1.01 -7.33 -31.04
CA LYS A 47 -1.08 -7.07 -29.60
C LYS A 47 -2.46 -7.41 -29.05
N LEU A 48 -2.47 -8.01 -27.87
CA LEU A 48 -3.63 -8.14 -27.01
C LEU A 48 -3.49 -7.15 -25.84
N TYR A 49 -4.44 -6.22 -25.74
CA TYR A 49 -4.55 -5.28 -24.64
C TYR A 49 -5.49 -5.89 -23.61
N VAL A 50 -4.98 -6.20 -22.43
CA VAL A 50 -5.68 -7.00 -21.43
C VAL A 50 -5.94 -6.15 -20.19
N MET A 51 -7.22 -5.96 -19.88
CA MET A 51 -7.66 -5.42 -18.61
C MET A 51 -7.83 -6.57 -17.63
N ALA A 52 -7.04 -6.57 -16.56
CA ALA A 52 -7.08 -7.60 -15.52
C ALA A 52 -6.89 -6.98 -14.13
N SER A 53 -7.76 -7.35 -13.19
CA SER A 53 -7.82 -6.79 -11.83
C SER A 53 -7.77 -5.25 -11.84
N ASP A 54 -8.55 -4.64 -12.74
CA ASP A 54 -8.68 -3.20 -13.01
C ASP A 54 -7.39 -2.51 -13.49
N ASN A 55 -6.39 -3.29 -13.90
CA ASN A 55 -5.10 -2.84 -14.43
C ASN A 55 -4.90 -3.25 -15.89
N LEU A 56 -3.91 -2.66 -16.56
CA LEU A 56 -3.62 -2.92 -17.97
C LEU A 56 -2.27 -3.59 -18.16
N TYR A 57 -2.24 -4.64 -18.98
CA TYR A 57 -1.01 -5.11 -19.61
C TYR A 57 -1.25 -5.40 -21.10
N VAL A 58 -0.16 -5.44 -21.84
CA VAL A 58 -0.15 -5.72 -23.28
C VAL A 58 0.70 -6.94 -23.54
N TYR A 59 0.13 -7.92 -24.22
CA TYR A 59 0.82 -9.11 -24.71
C TYR A 59 1.05 -9.00 -26.21
N ASN A 60 2.31 -9.11 -26.65
CA ASN A 60 2.66 -9.11 -28.07
C ASN A 60 2.81 -10.55 -28.58
N GLU A 61 1.92 -10.97 -29.47
CA GLU A 61 1.89 -12.32 -30.03
C GLU A 61 3.09 -12.64 -30.94
N SER A 62 3.86 -11.62 -31.37
CA SER A 62 5.00 -11.82 -32.26
C SER A 62 6.29 -12.23 -31.55
N ASP A 63 6.51 -11.76 -30.32
CA ASP A 63 7.73 -12.00 -29.53
C ASP A 63 7.45 -12.54 -28.12
N ASN A 64 6.17 -12.75 -27.77
CA ASN A 64 5.67 -13.17 -26.47
C ASN A 64 6.00 -12.20 -25.31
N SER A 65 6.36 -10.95 -25.62
CA SER A 65 6.63 -9.95 -24.59
C SER A 65 5.36 -9.50 -23.87
N ILE A 66 5.51 -9.19 -22.58
CA ILE A 66 4.47 -8.60 -21.74
C ILE A 66 4.96 -7.24 -21.29
N GLN A 67 4.13 -6.22 -21.47
CA GLN A 67 4.37 -4.87 -20.95
C GLN A 67 3.20 -4.47 -20.05
N THR A 68 3.48 -4.10 -18.81
CA THR A 68 2.49 -3.57 -17.88
C THR A 68 2.37 -2.06 -18.02
N PHE A 69 1.17 -1.54 -17.71
CA PHE A 69 0.89 -0.12 -17.68
C PHE A 69 0.25 0.25 -16.35
N ASP A 70 0.82 1.26 -15.68
CA ASP A 70 0.40 1.81 -14.41
C ASP A 70 0.79 3.29 -14.30
N LYS A 71 0.52 3.91 -13.15
CA LYS A 71 0.80 5.33 -12.92
C LYS A 71 2.30 5.67 -12.92
N GLY A 72 3.16 4.71 -12.59
CA GLY A 72 4.61 4.86 -12.59
C GLY A 72 5.24 4.84 -13.98
N ASN A 73 4.57 4.22 -14.96
CA ASN A 73 5.09 4.06 -16.31
C ASN A 73 4.22 4.63 -17.44
N GLY A 74 3.19 5.42 -17.10
CA GLY A 74 2.60 6.40 -18.03
C GLY A 74 1.10 6.65 -17.89
N LEU A 75 0.35 5.78 -17.21
CA LEU A 75 -1.09 5.98 -17.00
C LEU A 75 -1.38 7.15 -16.05
N ASN A 76 -2.52 7.81 -16.24
CA ASN A 76 -2.94 8.98 -15.47
C ASN A 76 -4.05 8.68 -14.46
N GLY A 77 -4.31 7.40 -14.20
CA GLY A 77 -5.34 6.94 -13.28
C GLY A 77 -5.08 5.53 -12.77
N THR A 78 -5.91 5.11 -11.83
CA THR A 78 -6.04 3.75 -11.30
C THR A 78 -7.48 3.28 -11.53
N ASP A 79 -7.74 1.98 -11.38
CA ASP A 79 -9.07 1.36 -11.57
C ASP A 79 -9.65 1.62 -12.97
N ILE A 80 -9.18 0.85 -13.94
CA ILE A 80 -9.68 0.91 -15.31
C ILE A 80 -11.05 0.23 -15.37
N ASP A 81 -12.09 0.99 -15.76
CA ASP A 81 -13.45 0.48 -15.93
C ASP A 81 -13.67 -0.07 -17.35
N PHE A 82 -13.09 0.60 -18.36
CA PHE A 82 -13.30 0.23 -19.76
C PHE A 82 -12.03 0.40 -20.60
N ILE A 83 -11.82 -0.53 -21.52
CA ILE A 83 -10.90 -0.37 -22.64
C ILE A 83 -11.62 -0.66 -23.96
N ALA A 84 -11.19 0.00 -25.05
CA ALA A 84 -11.66 -0.30 -26.40
C ALA A 84 -10.62 0.08 -27.45
N TRP A 85 -10.39 -0.79 -28.44
CA TRP A 85 -9.42 -0.55 -29.49
C TRP A 85 -10.03 0.10 -30.73
N ASN A 86 -9.44 1.20 -31.21
CA ASN A 86 -9.81 1.80 -32.48
C ASN A 86 -8.85 1.34 -33.60
N ASN A 87 -9.41 0.60 -34.57
CA ASN A 87 -8.64 0.04 -35.68
C ASN A 87 -8.15 1.05 -36.72
N VAL A 88 -8.76 2.25 -36.78
CA VAL A 88 -8.41 3.30 -37.75
C VAL A 88 -7.24 4.13 -37.22
N SER A 89 -7.35 4.63 -35.99
CA SER A 89 -6.31 5.45 -35.37
C SER A 89 -5.20 4.63 -34.71
N LYS A 90 -5.38 3.31 -34.60
CA LYS A 90 -4.44 2.38 -33.96
C LYS A 90 -4.13 2.79 -32.51
N ARG A 91 -5.20 3.05 -31.75
CA ARG A 91 -5.12 3.45 -30.34
C ARG A 91 -6.16 2.75 -29.49
N LEU A 92 -5.75 2.38 -28.29
CA LEU A 92 -6.63 1.93 -27.22
C LEU A 92 -7.15 3.16 -26.47
N VAL A 93 -8.46 3.26 -26.30
CA VAL A 93 -9.08 4.19 -25.36
C VAL A 93 -9.22 3.47 -24.02
N ILE A 94 -8.78 4.11 -22.95
CA ILE A 94 -8.79 3.62 -21.58
C ILE A 94 -9.62 4.61 -20.76
N VAL A 95 -10.64 4.15 -20.05
CA VAL A 95 -11.48 4.98 -19.18
C VAL A 95 -11.41 4.45 -17.77
N TYR A 96 -11.04 5.33 -16.84
CA TYR A 96 -10.92 5.03 -15.42
C TYR A 96 -12.26 5.23 -14.68
N ALA A 97 -12.37 4.67 -13.48
CA ALA A 97 -13.55 4.80 -12.61
C ALA A 97 -13.87 6.26 -12.22
N ASP A 98 -12.87 7.15 -12.25
CA ASP A 98 -13.06 8.59 -12.04
C ASP A 98 -13.44 9.35 -13.32
N TYR A 99 -13.64 8.65 -14.44
CA TYR A 99 -13.97 9.18 -15.75
C TYR A 99 -12.84 9.93 -16.46
N ASN A 100 -11.61 9.86 -15.94
CA ASN A 100 -10.44 10.27 -16.71
C ASN A 100 -10.26 9.31 -17.89
N ILE A 101 -9.61 9.78 -18.96
CA ILE A 101 -9.45 9.03 -20.20
C ILE A 101 -8.00 9.10 -20.61
N ASP A 102 -7.41 7.95 -20.91
CA ASP A 102 -6.12 7.86 -21.58
C ASP A 102 -6.28 7.22 -22.96
N MET A 103 -5.33 7.55 -23.83
CA MET A 103 -5.21 6.92 -25.14
C MET A 103 -3.80 6.37 -25.33
N LEU A 104 -3.71 5.08 -25.59
CA LEU A 104 -2.46 4.34 -25.76
C LEU A 104 -2.27 3.93 -27.22
N ASP A 105 -1.16 4.31 -27.84
CA ASP A 105 -0.83 3.92 -29.22
C ASP A 105 -0.05 2.58 -29.32
N GLU A 106 0.16 2.09 -30.55
CA GLU A 106 0.91 0.86 -30.79
C GLU A 106 2.37 0.92 -30.34
N LYS A 107 2.95 2.11 -30.14
CA LYS A 107 4.33 2.31 -29.69
C LYS A 107 4.46 2.40 -28.17
N GLY A 108 3.34 2.44 -27.45
CA GLY A 108 3.32 2.58 -26.00
C GLY A 108 3.20 4.02 -25.51
N ASN A 109 2.97 5.00 -26.40
CA ASN A 109 2.79 6.39 -25.98
C ASN A 109 1.38 6.61 -25.45
N ILE A 110 1.28 7.36 -24.36
CA ILE A 110 0.02 7.68 -23.68
C ILE A 110 -0.29 9.16 -23.82
N ILE A 111 -1.54 9.48 -24.17
CA ILE A 111 -2.08 10.83 -24.20
C ILE A 111 -3.28 10.90 -23.25
N ASN A 112 -3.21 11.79 -22.26
CA ASN A 112 -4.31 12.02 -21.34
C ASN A 112 -5.36 12.98 -21.92
N VAL A 113 -6.64 12.66 -21.70
CA VAL A 113 -7.81 13.43 -22.12
C VAL A 113 -8.68 13.74 -20.89
N PRO A 114 -8.26 14.68 -20.02
CA PRO A 114 -8.86 14.86 -18.70
C PRO A 114 -10.13 15.72 -18.71
N TYR A 115 -10.61 16.13 -19.89
CA TYR A 115 -11.66 17.14 -20.00
C TYR A 115 -12.97 16.69 -19.36
N TYR A 116 -13.34 15.41 -19.54
CA TYR A 116 -14.57 14.89 -18.95
C TYR A 116 -14.44 14.78 -17.44
N PHE A 117 -13.36 14.19 -16.94
CA PHE A 117 -13.01 14.15 -15.51
C PHE A 117 -13.10 15.53 -14.84
N ARG A 118 -12.41 16.55 -15.40
CA ARG A 118 -12.35 17.90 -14.83
C ARG A 118 -13.63 18.72 -14.95
N LYS A 119 -14.57 18.31 -15.81
CA LYS A 119 -15.81 19.06 -15.99
C LYS A 119 -16.70 18.87 -14.75
N SER A 120 -16.93 19.96 -14.03
CA SER A 120 -17.96 20.06 -12.98
C SER A 120 -19.33 20.18 -13.63
N MET A 121 -20.28 19.38 -13.15
CA MET A 121 -21.65 19.30 -13.66
C MET A 121 -22.58 18.60 -12.64
N THR A 122 -23.89 18.77 -12.81
CA THR A 122 -24.91 18.14 -11.95
C THR A 122 -25.41 16.81 -12.50
N GLU A 123 -25.20 16.55 -13.79
CA GLU A 123 -25.59 15.31 -14.44
C GLU A 123 -24.74 14.11 -14.00
N ASN A 124 -25.32 12.91 -14.10
CA ASN A 124 -24.63 11.66 -13.79
C ASN A 124 -23.54 11.36 -14.83
N LYS A 125 -22.27 11.41 -14.40
CA LYS A 125 -21.10 11.19 -15.27
C LYS A 125 -20.75 9.73 -15.55
N LYS A 126 -21.54 8.78 -15.01
CA LYS A 126 -21.28 7.36 -15.19
C LYS A 126 -21.07 7.01 -16.66
N VAL A 127 -19.95 6.35 -16.96
CA VAL A 127 -19.68 5.73 -18.25
C VAL A 127 -20.27 4.33 -18.25
N ASN A 128 -20.98 3.97 -19.31
CA ASN A 128 -21.68 2.70 -19.43
C ASN A 128 -21.06 1.78 -20.50
N SER A 129 -20.50 2.35 -21.57
CA SER A 129 -19.80 1.57 -22.60
C SER A 129 -19.00 2.44 -23.56
N LEU A 130 -18.06 1.78 -24.25
CA LEU A 130 -17.26 2.33 -25.35
C LEU A 130 -17.61 1.61 -26.65
N ASP A 131 -17.87 2.39 -27.69
CA ASP A 131 -18.25 1.94 -29.02
C ASP A 131 -17.43 2.62 -30.11
N MET A 132 -16.80 1.83 -30.98
CA MET A 132 -15.91 2.35 -32.01
C MET A 132 -16.62 2.45 -33.35
N TYR A 133 -16.45 3.59 -34.03
CA TYR A 133 -16.86 3.75 -35.41
C TYR A 133 -15.92 4.72 -36.12
N GLU A 134 -15.33 4.25 -37.23
CA GLU A 134 -14.26 4.94 -37.95
C GLU A 134 -13.14 5.42 -36.99
N GLY A 135 -12.74 6.70 -37.05
CA GLY A 135 -11.73 7.30 -36.17
C GLY A 135 -12.26 7.78 -34.82
N PHE A 136 -13.48 7.40 -34.41
CA PHE A 136 -14.11 7.90 -33.18
C PHE A 136 -14.45 6.79 -32.19
N CYS A 137 -14.41 7.15 -30.91
CA CYS A 137 -14.99 6.39 -29.80
C CYS A 137 -16.23 7.13 -29.30
N TYR A 138 -17.36 6.45 -29.30
CA TYR A 138 -18.63 6.92 -28.75
C TYR A 138 -18.77 6.34 -27.35
N ILE A 139 -18.66 7.22 -26.36
CA ILE A 139 -18.69 6.89 -24.94
C ILE A 139 -20.12 7.12 -24.46
N SER A 140 -20.83 6.04 -24.15
CA SER A 140 -22.20 6.11 -23.64
C SER A 140 -22.18 6.47 -22.16
N ILE A 141 -22.91 7.51 -21.77
CA ILE A 141 -22.86 8.10 -20.42
C ILE A 141 -24.26 8.29 -19.81
N GLY A 142 -24.30 8.66 -18.54
CA GLY A 142 -25.51 8.82 -17.74
C GLY A 142 -26.56 9.83 -18.23
N PHE A 143 -26.23 10.65 -19.23
CA PHE A 143 -27.16 11.62 -19.82
C PHE A 143 -27.09 11.71 -21.36
N GLY A 144 -26.33 10.84 -22.02
CA GLY A 144 -26.11 10.97 -23.46
C GLY A 144 -24.90 10.19 -23.99
N ILE A 145 -24.25 10.75 -25.01
CA ILE A 145 -23.09 10.15 -25.67
C ILE A 145 -21.99 11.20 -25.86
N ILE A 146 -20.75 10.89 -25.51
CA ILE A 146 -19.56 11.68 -25.86
C ILE A 146 -18.94 11.09 -27.13
N LYS A 147 -18.65 11.93 -28.12
CA LYS A 147 -17.88 11.54 -29.31
C LYS A 147 -16.43 11.99 -29.15
N LEU A 148 -15.54 11.05 -28.93
CA LEU A 148 -14.10 11.26 -28.80
C LEU A 148 -13.39 10.97 -30.14
N ASN A 149 -12.65 11.94 -30.67
CA ASN A 149 -11.76 11.71 -31.79
C ASN A 149 -10.49 11.00 -31.32
N THR A 150 -10.32 9.76 -31.75
CA THR A 150 -9.20 8.91 -31.32
C THR A 150 -7.89 9.24 -32.05
N SER A 151 -7.92 9.99 -33.14
CA SER A 151 -6.68 10.46 -33.80
C SER A 151 -6.12 11.71 -33.14
N THR A 152 -6.98 12.65 -32.73
CA THR A 152 -6.56 13.94 -32.15
C THR A 152 -6.63 13.98 -30.63
N ALA A 153 -7.19 12.96 -29.97
CA ALA A 153 -7.40 12.92 -28.52
C ALA A 153 -8.29 14.08 -28.02
N GLN A 154 -9.33 14.41 -28.77
CA GLN A 154 -10.24 15.52 -28.48
C GLN A 154 -11.70 15.07 -28.45
N ILE A 155 -12.44 15.52 -27.43
CA ILE A 155 -13.89 15.41 -27.42
C ILE A 155 -14.42 16.33 -28.53
N SER A 156 -14.99 15.74 -29.57
CA SER A 156 -15.56 16.47 -30.71
C SER A 156 -16.95 16.99 -30.40
N ASP A 157 -17.79 16.13 -29.82
CA ASP A 157 -19.18 16.47 -29.50
C ASP A 157 -19.63 15.77 -28.20
N THR A 158 -20.66 16.32 -27.58
CA THR A 158 -21.42 15.64 -26.53
C THR A 158 -22.91 15.74 -26.87
N TYR A 159 -23.52 14.61 -27.22
CA TYR A 159 -24.95 14.51 -27.53
C TYR A 159 -25.72 14.34 -26.23
N ASN A 160 -26.21 15.44 -25.66
CA ASN A 160 -27.01 15.42 -24.44
C ASN A 160 -28.45 15.04 -24.77
N LEU A 161 -28.83 13.80 -24.45
CA LEU A 161 -30.17 13.26 -24.69
C LEU A 161 -31.10 13.41 -23.47
N GLY A 162 -30.54 13.79 -22.32
CA GLY A 162 -31.28 13.95 -21.06
C GLY A 162 -31.68 12.63 -20.40
N PHE A 163 -31.07 11.52 -20.79
CA PHE A 163 -31.29 10.20 -20.18
C PHE A 163 -30.04 9.31 -20.26
N ASN A 164 -29.97 8.31 -19.37
CA ASN A 164 -28.87 7.34 -19.34
C ASN A 164 -28.83 6.51 -20.63
N VAL A 165 -27.70 6.53 -21.32
CA VAL A 165 -27.43 5.68 -22.48
C VAL A 165 -26.53 4.53 -22.02
N ASP A 166 -27.05 3.31 -22.08
CA ASP A 166 -26.32 2.10 -21.71
C ASP A 166 -25.28 1.73 -22.78
N TYR A 167 -25.66 1.86 -24.06
CA TYR A 167 -24.74 1.71 -25.18
C TYR A 167 -25.18 2.44 -26.44
N SER A 168 -24.22 2.62 -27.35
CA SER A 168 -24.45 3.23 -28.65
C SER A 168 -23.91 2.35 -29.78
N TYR A 169 -24.38 2.58 -31.00
CA TYR A 169 -23.79 1.97 -32.19
C TYR A 169 -24.18 2.75 -33.44
N ILE A 170 -23.41 2.56 -34.50
CA ILE A 170 -23.72 3.13 -35.81
C ILE A 170 -23.98 1.97 -36.77
N GLU A 171 -25.09 2.06 -37.49
CA GLU A 171 -25.46 1.10 -38.52
C GLU A 171 -25.98 1.86 -39.75
N GLY A 172 -25.33 1.63 -40.89
CA GLY A 172 -25.63 2.36 -42.12
C GLY A 172 -25.45 3.87 -41.95
N LYS A 173 -26.54 4.63 -42.04
CA LYS A 173 -26.54 6.09 -41.97
C LYS A 173 -27.00 6.64 -40.62
N TYR A 174 -27.25 5.78 -39.63
CA TYR A 174 -27.86 6.15 -38.36
C TYR A 174 -26.93 5.84 -37.19
N ILE A 175 -26.97 6.71 -36.19
CA ILE A 175 -26.49 6.44 -34.84
C ILE A 175 -27.67 6.05 -33.96
N TYR A 176 -27.43 5.10 -33.06
CA TYR A 176 -28.41 4.57 -32.12
C TYR A 176 -27.93 4.78 -30.68
N ALA A 177 -28.84 5.17 -29.80
CA ALA A 177 -28.64 5.29 -28.36
C ALA A 177 -29.63 4.36 -27.65
N ALA A 178 -29.13 3.30 -27.02
CA ALA A 178 -29.93 2.34 -26.29
C ALA A 178 -29.95 2.67 -24.80
N SER A 179 -31.13 2.76 -24.22
CA SER A 179 -31.37 3.05 -22.81
C SER A 179 -32.31 2.03 -22.21
N LYS A 180 -31.95 1.40 -21.10
CA LYS A 180 -32.82 0.47 -20.37
C LYS A 180 -34.14 1.14 -19.95
N ASP A 181 -34.09 2.44 -19.67
CA ASP A 181 -35.23 3.19 -19.15
C ASP A 181 -36.06 3.88 -20.24
N LYS A 182 -35.45 4.21 -21.40
CA LYS A 182 -36.11 4.97 -22.47
C LYS A 182 -36.34 4.19 -23.76
N GLY A 183 -35.72 3.03 -23.92
CA GLY A 183 -35.70 2.27 -25.18
C GLY A 183 -34.57 2.71 -26.10
N VAL A 184 -34.70 2.43 -27.40
CA VAL A 184 -33.69 2.74 -28.41
C VAL A 184 -34.11 3.98 -29.19
N TYR A 185 -33.21 4.96 -29.26
CA TYR A 185 -33.35 6.17 -30.06
C TYR A 185 -32.39 6.12 -31.25
N SER A 186 -32.79 6.68 -32.39
CA SER A 186 -31.94 6.79 -33.58
C SER A 186 -31.93 8.21 -34.13
N CYS A 187 -30.82 8.59 -34.77
CA CYS A 187 -30.70 9.85 -35.49
C CYS A 187 -29.85 9.64 -36.75
N LEU A 188 -30.22 10.31 -37.85
CA LEU A 188 -29.45 10.27 -39.09
C LEU A 188 -28.13 11.01 -38.90
N LEU A 189 -27.00 10.42 -39.29
CA LEU A 189 -25.66 11.00 -39.08
C LEU A 189 -25.46 12.37 -39.76
N THR A 190 -26.23 12.66 -40.80
CA THR A 190 -26.19 13.95 -41.51
C THR A 190 -27.05 15.04 -40.85
N ASN A 191 -27.89 14.69 -39.86
CA ASN A 191 -28.65 15.67 -39.10
C ASN A 191 -27.79 16.31 -38.00
N ASN A 192 -28.29 17.39 -37.42
CA ASN A 192 -27.67 17.98 -36.24
C ASN A 192 -27.88 17.06 -35.01
N LEU A 193 -26.89 16.21 -34.71
CA LEU A 193 -26.91 15.27 -33.59
C LEU A 193 -26.94 15.94 -32.22
N LEU A 194 -26.55 17.23 -32.11
CA LEU A 194 -26.60 18.00 -30.87
C LEU A 194 -28.04 18.42 -30.50
N ASP A 195 -28.94 18.49 -31.49
CA ASP A 195 -30.35 18.77 -31.23
C ASP A 195 -31.08 17.47 -30.90
N LYS A 196 -31.44 17.30 -29.63
CA LYS A 196 -32.16 16.13 -29.11
C LYS A 196 -33.49 15.87 -29.84
N ASN A 197 -34.11 16.88 -30.46
CA ASN A 197 -35.36 16.71 -31.19
C ASN A 197 -35.19 15.90 -32.50
N ASN A 198 -33.97 15.78 -33.00
CA ASN A 198 -33.66 14.94 -34.16
C ASN A 198 -33.58 13.44 -33.80
N TRP A 199 -33.54 13.10 -32.51
CA TRP A 199 -33.47 11.72 -32.05
C TRP A 199 -34.87 11.15 -31.85
N GLN A 200 -35.18 10.06 -32.55
CA GLN A 200 -36.50 9.43 -32.51
C GLN A 200 -36.42 8.05 -31.88
N ARG A 201 -37.38 7.75 -30.98
CA ARG A 201 -37.52 6.42 -30.41
C ARG A 201 -37.98 5.44 -31.49
N ILE A 202 -37.25 4.35 -31.67
CA ILE A 202 -37.51 3.33 -32.69
C ILE A 202 -37.82 1.94 -32.14
N GLY A 203 -37.66 1.72 -30.83
CA GLY A 203 -37.96 0.42 -30.24
C GLY A 203 -37.63 0.31 -28.76
N ASP A 204 -37.83 -0.89 -28.22
CA ASP A 204 -37.51 -1.23 -26.84
C ASP A 204 -36.04 -1.60 -26.68
N PHE A 205 -35.54 -1.44 -25.45
CA PHE A 205 -34.18 -1.81 -25.09
C PHE A 205 -33.93 -3.30 -25.31
N LYS A 206 -32.76 -3.62 -25.86
CA LYS A 206 -32.24 -4.98 -25.92
C LYS A 206 -30.90 -5.00 -25.17
N PRO A 207 -30.68 -5.92 -24.21
CA PRO A 207 -29.38 -6.01 -23.56
C PRO A 207 -28.30 -6.41 -24.57
N ARG A 208 -27.14 -5.76 -24.47
CA ARG A 208 -25.96 -6.09 -25.27
C ARG A 208 -24.92 -6.73 -24.36
N ASN A 209 -24.83 -8.05 -24.38
CA ASN A 209 -23.83 -8.78 -23.61
C ASN A 209 -22.51 -8.77 -24.37
N LYS A 210 -21.47 -8.25 -23.74
CA LYS A 210 -20.10 -8.31 -24.22
C LYS A 210 -19.41 -9.50 -23.55
N ASN A 211 -18.92 -10.45 -24.34
CA ASN A 211 -18.16 -11.60 -23.85
C ASN A 211 -16.72 -11.49 -24.35
N ILE A 212 -15.78 -11.91 -23.51
CA ILE A 212 -14.37 -12.05 -23.90
C ILE A 212 -14.28 -13.12 -24.99
N ASP A 213 -13.51 -12.86 -26.04
CA ASP A 213 -13.22 -13.87 -27.07
C ASP A 213 -12.43 -15.02 -26.44
N GLY A 214 -12.97 -16.24 -26.51
CA GLY A 214 -12.38 -17.43 -25.90
C GLY A 214 -10.98 -17.74 -26.43
N ASN A 215 -10.67 -17.43 -27.70
CA ASN A 215 -9.34 -17.65 -28.26
C ASN A 215 -8.30 -16.70 -27.66
N TYR A 216 -8.69 -15.47 -27.36
CA TYR A 216 -7.79 -14.53 -26.69
C TYR A 216 -7.64 -14.88 -25.21
N LEU A 217 -8.74 -15.28 -24.56
CA LEU A 217 -8.71 -15.70 -23.16
C LEU A 217 -7.75 -16.87 -22.93
N GLU A 218 -7.81 -17.91 -23.76
CA GLU A 218 -6.90 -19.08 -23.67
C GLU A 218 -5.43 -18.68 -23.85
N LYS A 219 -5.14 -17.67 -24.67
CA LYS A 219 -3.76 -17.15 -24.86
C LYS A 219 -3.24 -16.38 -23.66
N VAL A 220 -4.09 -15.61 -22.98
CA VAL A 220 -3.67 -14.71 -21.89
C VAL A 220 -3.71 -15.38 -20.52
N ARG A 221 -4.57 -16.39 -20.32
CA ARG A 221 -4.72 -17.10 -19.03
C ARG A 221 -3.41 -17.65 -18.44
N PRO A 222 -2.45 -18.22 -19.21
CA PRO A 222 -1.20 -18.72 -18.65
C PRO A 222 -0.14 -17.63 -18.43
N LEU A 223 -0.38 -16.39 -18.86
CA LEU A 223 0.58 -15.31 -18.73
C LEU A 223 0.72 -14.87 -17.28
N LEU A 224 1.95 -14.51 -16.90
CA LEU A 224 2.29 -14.05 -15.56
C LEU A 224 2.96 -12.68 -15.65
N PRO A 225 2.19 -11.58 -15.72
CA PRO A 225 2.74 -10.21 -15.70
C PRO A 225 3.52 -9.88 -14.42
N GLY A 226 3.39 -10.71 -13.38
CA GLY A 226 3.93 -10.49 -12.04
C GLY A 226 2.92 -9.81 -11.11
N GLY A 227 3.39 -9.42 -9.93
CA GLY A 227 2.59 -8.68 -8.96
C GLY A 227 1.74 -9.53 -8.01
N PRO A 228 1.02 -8.88 -7.08
CA PRO A 228 0.12 -9.54 -6.15
C PRO A 228 -1.09 -10.16 -6.85
N LYS A 229 -1.83 -11.01 -6.12
CA LYS A 229 -3.13 -11.50 -6.58
C LYS A 229 -4.21 -10.42 -6.51
N TYR A 230 -4.18 -9.57 -5.48
CA TYR A 230 -5.16 -8.50 -5.27
C TYR A 230 -4.50 -7.17 -4.89
N ASN A 231 -5.08 -6.05 -5.32
CA ASN A 231 -4.67 -4.68 -4.98
C ASN A 231 -5.18 -4.26 -3.59
N ARG A 232 -4.93 -5.08 -2.55
CA ARG A 232 -5.51 -4.91 -1.19
C ARG A 232 -4.44 -5.15 -0.13
N PHE A 233 -4.15 -4.14 0.69
CA PHE A 233 -3.00 -4.12 1.59
C PHE A 233 -3.33 -3.44 2.92
N PHE A 234 -4.51 -3.76 3.47
CA PHE A 234 -5.05 -3.15 4.68
C PHE A 234 -4.11 -3.24 5.89
N PHE A 235 -3.41 -4.37 6.04
CA PHE A 235 -2.39 -4.52 7.07
C PHE A 235 -1.14 -5.15 6.45
N MET A 236 0.01 -4.54 6.70
CA MET A 236 1.31 -5.02 6.24
C MET A 236 2.32 -5.09 7.37
N LYS A 237 3.27 -6.03 7.24
CA LYS A 237 4.45 -6.09 8.10
C LYS A 237 5.66 -6.52 7.29
N TYR A 238 6.77 -5.78 7.41
CA TYR A 238 8.04 -6.19 6.82
C TYR A 238 8.91 -6.84 7.88
N LEU A 239 9.26 -8.11 7.71
CA LEU A 239 10.10 -8.90 8.62
C LEU A 239 10.82 -9.99 7.82
N ASN A 240 12.01 -10.40 8.26
CA ASN A 240 12.74 -11.54 7.66
C ASN A 240 12.87 -11.43 6.12
N ASP A 241 13.20 -10.23 5.63
CA ASP A 241 13.35 -9.89 4.21
C ASP A 241 12.10 -10.14 3.36
N ARG A 242 10.92 -10.05 4.00
CA ARG A 242 9.61 -10.29 3.39
C ARG A 242 8.61 -9.24 3.82
N LEU A 243 7.80 -8.78 2.87
CA LEU A 243 6.59 -8.02 3.14
C LEU A 243 5.41 -9.00 3.20
N TYR A 244 4.81 -9.18 4.38
CA TYR A 244 3.58 -9.93 4.57
C TYR A 244 2.41 -8.97 4.54
N SER A 245 1.33 -9.31 3.84
CA SER A 245 0.11 -8.50 3.84
C SER A 245 -1.17 -9.32 3.92
N VAL A 246 -2.20 -8.70 4.50
CA VAL A 246 -3.60 -9.08 4.40
C VAL A 246 -4.42 -7.89 3.89
N GLY A 247 -5.53 -8.17 3.21
CA GLY A 247 -6.23 -7.15 2.41
C GLY A 247 -7.63 -6.75 2.87
N GLY A 248 -8.12 -7.26 4.00
CA GLY A 248 -9.50 -7.06 4.43
C GLY A 248 -9.63 -6.29 5.74
N ALA A 249 -10.85 -5.85 6.07
CA ALA A 249 -11.12 -5.14 7.31
C ALA A 249 -12.54 -5.38 7.84
N PHE A 250 -12.61 -5.80 9.10
CA PHE A 250 -13.85 -5.87 9.87
C PHE A 250 -13.62 -5.24 11.25
N GLU A 251 -14.09 -4.01 11.40
CA GLU A 251 -14.04 -3.24 12.64
C GLU A 251 -15.47 -2.98 13.09
N ILE A 252 -15.87 -3.57 14.23
CA ILE A 252 -17.26 -3.59 14.66
C ILE A 252 -17.80 -2.17 14.84
N GLY A 253 -18.82 -1.82 14.05
CA GLY A 253 -19.45 -0.49 14.10
C GLY A 253 -18.67 0.61 13.36
N LYS A 254 -17.61 0.27 12.63
CA LYS A 254 -16.75 1.23 11.91
C LYS A 254 -16.50 0.84 10.46
N VAL A 255 -15.98 -0.35 10.17
CA VAL A 255 -15.62 -0.81 8.81
C VAL A 255 -16.09 -2.25 8.57
N GLN A 256 -16.59 -2.52 7.36
CA GLN A 256 -16.87 -3.88 6.88
C GLN A 256 -16.66 -3.92 5.36
N LEU A 257 -15.49 -4.37 4.91
CA LEU A 257 -15.16 -4.42 3.49
C LEU A 257 -15.78 -5.64 2.78
N ASN A 258 -16.13 -6.71 3.52
CA ASN A 258 -16.63 -7.98 2.98
C ASN A 258 -15.71 -8.58 1.92
N GLN A 259 -14.41 -8.44 2.09
CA GLN A 259 -13.45 -8.90 1.10
C GLN A 259 -12.99 -10.33 1.42
N PRO A 260 -12.92 -11.22 0.40
CA PRO A 260 -12.30 -12.54 0.55
C PRO A 260 -10.90 -12.43 1.15
N GLY A 261 -10.61 -13.31 2.08
CA GLY A 261 -9.36 -13.41 2.80
C GLY A 261 -8.22 -13.70 1.85
N THR A 262 -7.12 -13.00 2.06
CA THR A 262 -5.91 -13.14 1.26
C THR A 262 -4.70 -12.93 2.16
N ILE A 263 -3.64 -13.70 1.90
CA ILE A 263 -2.31 -13.45 2.45
C ILE A 263 -1.35 -13.44 1.28
N GLN A 264 -0.64 -12.33 1.11
CA GLN A 264 0.27 -12.12 -0.01
C GLN A 264 1.63 -11.77 0.57
N VAL A 265 2.66 -12.51 0.16
CA VAL A 265 4.02 -12.34 0.66
C VAL A 265 4.92 -11.97 -0.49
N LEU A 266 5.58 -10.82 -0.39
CA LEU A 266 6.60 -10.38 -1.33
C LEU A 266 7.99 -10.67 -0.75
N GLN A 267 8.82 -11.39 -1.50
CA GLN A 267 10.24 -11.62 -1.19
C GLN A 267 11.09 -11.23 -2.40
N GLY A 268 11.87 -10.15 -2.29
CA GLY A 268 12.52 -9.54 -3.46
C GLY A 268 11.47 -9.05 -4.46
N ASP A 269 11.41 -9.66 -5.64
CA ASP A 269 10.39 -9.40 -6.67
C ASP A 269 9.35 -10.53 -6.80
N GLU A 270 9.46 -11.58 -5.99
CA GLU A 270 8.61 -12.76 -6.09
C GLU A 270 7.42 -12.69 -5.14
N TRP A 271 6.23 -12.99 -5.66
CA TRP A 271 4.99 -13.03 -4.90
C TRP A 271 4.59 -14.48 -4.58
N THR A 272 4.36 -14.75 -3.30
CA THR A 272 3.75 -15.99 -2.83
C THR A 272 2.37 -15.69 -2.27
N ILE A 273 1.35 -16.37 -2.79
CA ILE A 273 -0.02 -16.29 -2.29
C ILE A 273 -0.29 -17.52 -1.44
N TYR A 274 -0.62 -17.33 -0.17
CA TYR A 274 -0.95 -18.46 0.68
C TYR A 274 -2.30 -19.05 0.27
N GLN A 275 -2.55 -20.29 0.70
CA GLN A 275 -3.79 -20.99 0.42
C GLN A 275 -5.02 -20.13 0.76
N ASP A 276 -5.87 -19.94 -0.23
CA ASP A 276 -7.11 -19.19 -0.16
C ASP A 276 -8.33 -20.11 -0.29
N GLU A 277 -9.51 -19.51 -0.50
CA GLU A 277 -10.80 -20.21 -0.60
C GLU A 277 -11.10 -21.14 0.60
N LEU A 278 -10.61 -20.76 1.78
CA LEU A 278 -10.70 -21.58 2.99
C LEU A 278 -12.14 -21.84 3.44
N GLU A 279 -13.12 -21.07 2.95
CA GLU A 279 -14.55 -21.31 3.20
C GLU A 279 -14.98 -22.72 2.84
N LYS A 280 -14.42 -23.28 1.77
CA LYS A 280 -14.69 -24.65 1.30
C LYS A 280 -14.12 -25.71 2.24
N ILE A 281 -13.16 -25.34 3.09
CA ILE A 281 -12.46 -26.22 4.03
C ILE A 281 -13.04 -26.06 5.44
N THR A 282 -13.26 -24.82 5.88
CA THR A 282 -13.69 -24.49 7.24
C THR A 282 -15.21 -24.47 7.40
N GLY A 283 -15.95 -24.24 6.31
CA GLY A 283 -17.41 -24.07 6.34
C GLY A 283 -17.88 -22.69 6.81
N TYR A 284 -16.97 -21.73 6.99
CA TYR A 284 -17.26 -20.37 7.45
C TYR A 284 -16.66 -19.33 6.50
N ASN A 285 -17.21 -18.11 6.51
CA ASN A 285 -16.71 -17.04 5.65
C ASN A 285 -15.25 -16.71 5.98
N TYR A 286 -14.39 -16.82 4.98
CA TYR A 286 -12.96 -16.52 5.06
C TYR A 286 -12.78 -15.11 4.53
N HIS A 287 -13.29 -14.13 5.28
CA HIS A 287 -13.39 -12.74 4.86
C HIS A 287 -12.72 -11.81 5.86
N ASP A 288 -12.33 -10.64 5.36
CA ASP A 288 -11.92 -9.48 6.16
C ASP A 288 -10.74 -9.76 7.11
N LEU A 289 -9.70 -10.44 6.59
CA LEU A 289 -8.44 -10.61 7.31
C LEU A 289 -7.74 -9.26 7.48
N ASN A 290 -7.54 -8.84 8.72
CA ASN A 290 -7.15 -7.47 9.07
C ASN A 290 -5.93 -7.38 10.01
N CYS A 291 -5.41 -8.51 10.49
CA CYS A 291 -4.20 -8.56 11.29
C CYS A 291 -3.42 -9.85 11.02
N LEU A 292 -2.10 -9.78 11.17
CA LEU A 292 -1.20 -10.93 11.03
C LEU A 292 -0.05 -10.87 12.03
N ALA A 293 0.46 -12.03 12.41
CA ALA A 293 1.68 -12.19 13.18
C ALA A 293 2.55 -13.31 12.60
N VAL A 294 3.84 -13.04 12.46
CA VAL A 294 4.84 -13.99 11.96
C VAL A 294 5.63 -14.52 13.15
N ASP A 295 5.81 -15.84 13.24
CA ASP A 295 6.59 -16.47 14.30
C ASP A 295 8.04 -15.95 14.26
N PRO A 296 8.57 -15.42 15.37
CA PRO A 296 9.93 -14.88 15.42
C PRO A 296 11.02 -15.92 15.13
N LYS A 297 10.70 -17.21 15.25
CA LYS A 297 11.64 -18.33 15.04
C LYS A 297 11.46 -19.00 13.68
N ASN A 298 10.39 -18.70 12.94
CA ASN A 298 10.10 -19.31 11.65
C ASN A 298 9.26 -18.40 10.75
N SER A 299 9.88 -17.82 9.72
CA SER A 299 9.24 -16.94 8.75
C SER A 299 8.13 -17.60 7.92
N GLU A 300 8.06 -18.95 7.88
CA GLU A 300 7.01 -19.70 7.20
C GLU A 300 5.78 -19.96 8.08
N HIS A 301 5.88 -19.69 9.39
CA HIS A 301 4.81 -19.91 10.36
C HIS A 301 4.11 -18.58 10.65
N VAL A 302 2.89 -18.46 10.14
CA VAL A 302 2.15 -17.18 10.13
C VAL A 302 0.75 -17.40 10.68
N PHE A 303 0.31 -16.50 11.54
CA PHE A 303 -1.07 -16.44 12.01
C PHE A 303 -1.75 -15.22 11.41
N VAL A 304 -3.02 -15.37 11.06
CA VAL A 304 -3.87 -14.26 10.60
C VAL A 304 -5.22 -14.28 11.29
N GLY A 305 -5.75 -13.08 11.52
CA GLY A 305 -7.05 -12.85 12.15
C GLY A 305 -7.95 -12.06 11.22
N GLY A 306 -9.24 -12.27 11.40
CA GLY A 306 -10.27 -11.51 10.71
C GLY A 306 -11.63 -11.77 11.35
N ARG A 307 -12.67 -11.80 10.53
CA ARG A 307 -14.06 -11.87 11.03
C ARG A 307 -14.44 -13.22 11.64
N ALA A 308 -13.92 -14.32 11.09
CA ALA A 308 -14.41 -15.68 11.40
C ALA A 308 -13.46 -16.52 12.27
N GLY A 309 -12.41 -15.93 12.83
CA GLY A 309 -11.52 -16.60 13.77
C GLY A 309 -10.04 -16.37 13.48
N LEU A 310 -9.23 -17.27 14.03
CA LEU A 310 -7.77 -17.26 13.92
C LEU A 310 -7.33 -18.41 13.03
N TYR A 311 -6.49 -18.11 12.04
CA TYR A 311 -5.95 -19.07 11.08
C TYR A 311 -4.45 -19.19 11.25
N GLU A 312 -3.94 -20.41 11.35
CA GLU A 312 -2.53 -20.76 11.48
C GLU A 312 -2.06 -21.37 10.17
N PHE A 313 -1.03 -20.79 9.57
CA PHE A 313 -0.41 -21.23 8.32
C PHE A 313 1.02 -21.68 8.57
N LEU A 314 1.42 -22.72 7.84
CA LEU A 314 2.81 -23.16 7.77
C LEU A 314 3.16 -23.44 6.31
N ASN A 315 4.25 -22.84 5.82
CA ASN A 315 4.71 -22.96 4.43
C ASN A 315 3.59 -22.60 3.43
N GLY A 316 2.86 -21.52 3.71
CA GLY A 316 1.76 -21.03 2.89
C GLY A 316 0.50 -21.91 2.83
N LYS A 317 0.40 -22.97 3.64
CA LYS A 317 -0.79 -23.83 3.73
C LYS A 317 -1.45 -23.73 5.10
N ILE A 318 -2.78 -23.86 5.12
CA ILE A 318 -3.53 -23.85 6.38
C ILE A 318 -3.12 -25.08 7.21
N LYS A 319 -2.67 -24.83 8.44
CA LYS A 319 -2.28 -25.84 9.42
C LYS A 319 -3.40 -26.05 10.45
N LYS A 320 -4.00 -24.96 10.93
CA LYS A 320 -5.12 -25.01 11.89
C LYS A 320 -6.01 -23.79 11.79
N PHE A 321 -7.28 -23.98 12.11
CA PHE A 321 -8.28 -22.92 12.21
C PHE A 321 -8.92 -22.98 13.59
N TYR A 322 -8.93 -21.85 14.29
CA TYR A 322 -9.44 -21.72 15.64
C TYR A 322 -10.69 -20.87 15.67
N ASN A 323 -11.76 -21.41 16.27
CA ASN A 323 -13.06 -20.77 16.43
C ASN A 323 -13.67 -21.16 17.79
N LYS A 324 -14.96 -20.88 18.00
CA LYS A 324 -15.61 -21.14 19.29
C LYS A 324 -15.76 -22.62 19.66
N ASP A 325 -15.66 -23.52 18.69
CA ASP A 325 -15.93 -24.95 18.88
C ASP A 325 -14.67 -25.73 19.26
N ASN A 326 -13.48 -25.17 19.03
CA ASN A 326 -12.20 -25.85 19.26
C ASN A 326 -11.17 -25.01 20.04
N SER A 327 -11.58 -23.84 20.54
CA SER A 327 -10.75 -22.91 21.29
C SER A 327 -11.61 -22.10 22.26
N PRO A 328 -11.03 -21.37 23.23
CA PRO A 328 -11.78 -20.53 24.14
C PRO A 328 -12.23 -19.20 23.51
N LEU A 329 -11.91 -18.95 22.23
CA LEU A 329 -12.38 -17.78 21.49
C LEU A 329 -13.91 -17.78 21.42
N ARG A 330 -14.51 -16.59 21.43
CA ARG A 330 -15.96 -16.42 21.43
C ARG A 330 -16.41 -15.51 20.28
N PRO A 331 -17.60 -15.76 19.72
CA PRO A 331 -18.20 -14.84 18.76
C PRO A 331 -18.57 -13.51 19.40
N THR A 332 -18.72 -12.52 18.54
CA THR A 332 -19.25 -11.21 18.88
C THR A 332 -20.63 -11.33 19.53
N TRP A 333 -20.87 -10.56 20.59
CA TRP A 333 -22.18 -10.34 21.17
C TRP A 333 -22.92 -9.20 20.44
N TYR A 334 -24.14 -9.45 19.97
CA TYR A 334 -24.94 -8.46 19.27
C TYR A 334 -26.44 -8.64 19.53
N LYS A 335 -27.11 -7.56 19.94
CA LYS A 335 -28.57 -7.51 20.21
C LYS A 335 -29.05 -8.63 21.14
N GLY A 336 -28.38 -8.83 22.26
CA GLY A 336 -28.79 -9.76 23.31
C GLY A 336 -28.51 -11.24 23.02
N LYS A 337 -27.71 -11.54 21.98
CA LYS A 337 -27.26 -12.90 21.68
C LYS A 337 -25.81 -12.94 21.24
N GLU A 338 -25.16 -14.05 21.52
CA GLU A 338 -23.89 -14.41 20.89
C GLU A 338 -24.15 -14.84 19.44
N LEU A 339 -23.29 -14.40 18.53
CA LEU A 339 -23.37 -14.76 17.11
C LEU A 339 -22.74 -16.14 16.83
N GLY A 340 -22.52 -16.48 15.56
CA GLY A 340 -21.88 -17.72 15.12
C GLY A 340 -20.39 -17.57 14.81
N ASN A 341 -19.77 -18.64 14.29
CA ASN A 341 -18.33 -18.65 13.95
C ASN A 341 -17.94 -17.64 12.87
N ASP A 342 -18.87 -17.19 12.04
CA ASP A 342 -18.66 -16.07 11.10
C ASP A 342 -18.41 -14.70 11.77
N TYR A 343 -18.35 -14.66 13.10
CA TYR A 343 -18.15 -13.45 13.89
C TYR A 343 -17.24 -13.68 15.12
N VAL A 344 -16.34 -14.65 15.07
CA VAL A 344 -15.22 -14.77 16.04
C VAL A 344 -14.15 -13.78 15.62
N VAL A 345 -14.36 -12.50 15.98
CA VAL A 345 -13.55 -11.40 15.47
C VAL A 345 -12.21 -11.36 16.17
N ILE A 346 -11.15 -11.54 15.40
CA ILE A 346 -9.76 -11.37 15.82
C ILE A 346 -9.22 -10.13 15.14
N SER A 347 -8.93 -9.08 15.93
CA SER A 347 -8.60 -7.75 15.40
C SER A 347 -7.17 -7.29 15.74
N GLY A 348 -6.43 -8.07 16.53
CA GLY A 348 -5.04 -7.80 16.83
C GLY A 348 -4.33 -9.04 17.37
N MET A 349 -3.05 -9.16 17.05
CA MET A 349 -2.19 -10.24 17.54
C MET A 349 -0.71 -9.87 17.48
N ALA A 350 0.08 -10.44 18.39
CA ALA A 350 1.52 -10.24 18.42
C ALA A 350 2.22 -11.44 19.08
N PHE A 351 3.42 -11.77 18.61
CA PHE A 351 4.29 -12.72 19.31
C PHE A 351 5.12 -12.02 20.37
N ASP A 352 5.24 -12.64 21.55
CA ASP A 352 6.28 -12.28 22.52
C ASP A 352 7.64 -12.90 22.14
N LYS A 353 8.69 -12.53 22.89
CA LYS A 353 10.06 -12.99 22.66
C LYS A 353 10.22 -14.51 22.91
N GLU A 354 9.36 -15.09 23.74
CA GLU A 354 9.35 -16.52 24.03
C GLU A 354 8.70 -17.36 22.90
N GLY A 355 7.92 -16.71 22.03
CA GLY A 355 7.20 -17.32 20.92
C GLY A 355 5.75 -17.68 21.25
N ASN A 356 5.17 -17.12 22.31
CA ASN A 356 3.72 -17.21 22.51
C ASN A 356 3.01 -16.15 21.67
N LEU A 357 1.91 -16.55 21.04
CA LEU A 357 1.05 -15.65 20.31
C LEU A 357 0.00 -15.05 21.25
N TRP A 358 -0.02 -13.74 21.37
CA TRP A 358 -1.07 -12.99 22.05
C TRP A 358 -2.14 -12.60 21.05
N VAL A 359 -3.41 -12.83 21.40
CA VAL A 359 -4.57 -12.71 20.50
C VAL A 359 -5.65 -11.86 21.16
N LEU A 360 -6.17 -10.88 20.43
CA LEU A 360 -7.25 -9.99 20.83
C LEU A 360 -8.55 -10.40 20.11
N ASN A 361 -9.51 -10.93 20.88
CA ASN A 361 -10.82 -11.35 20.41
C ASN A 361 -11.90 -10.36 20.90
N SER A 362 -12.36 -9.51 19.99
CA SER A 362 -13.16 -8.32 20.31
C SER A 362 -14.65 -8.59 20.48
N LYS A 363 -15.32 -7.77 21.30
CA LYS A 363 -16.78 -7.79 21.57
C LYS A 363 -17.34 -9.14 22.05
N THR A 364 -16.62 -9.78 22.93
CA THR A 364 -16.98 -11.07 23.57
C THR A 364 -17.58 -10.86 24.96
N PRO A 365 -18.40 -11.79 25.48
CA PRO A 365 -19.12 -11.57 26.74
C PRO A 365 -18.25 -11.56 28.01
N ASN A 366 -17.01 -12.09 27.98
CA ASN A 366 -16.22 -12.25 29.19
C ASN A 366 -14.73 -11.95 29.00
N THR A 367 -14.04 -12.62 28.07
CA THR A 367 -12.59 -12.46 27.91
C THR A 367 -12.24 -12.16 26.46
N SER A 368 -11.29 -11.24 26.27
CA SER A 368 -10.79 -10.83 24.96
C SER A 368 -9.28 -10.96 24.77
N LEU A 369 -8.52 -11.20 25.84
CA LEU A 369 -7.07 -11.36 25.78
C LEU A 369 -6.70 -12.83 25.98
N PHE A 370 -6.02 -13.40 25.00
CA PHE A 370 -5.61 -14.80 25.02
C PHE A 370 -4.13 -14.94 24.68
N LYS A 371 -3.48 -15.93 25.29
CA LYS A 371 -2.14 -16.40 24.92
C LYS A 371 -2.24 -17.80 24.34
N LEU A 372 -1.77 -18.00 23.13
CA LEU A 372 -1.55 -19.30 22.51
C LEU A 372 -0.06 -19.64 22.60
N SER A 373 0.26 -20.63 23.42
CA SER A 373 1.63 -21.11 23.59
C SER A 373 2.08 -22.01 22.43
N PRO A 374 3.40 -22.19 22.20
CA PRO A 374 3.92 -22.99 21.09
C PRO A 374 3.42 -24.44 21.03
N ASP A 375 3.00 -25.02 22.17
CA ASP A 375 2.43 -26.36 22.24
C ASP A 375 0.94 -26.42 21.83
N GLY A 376 0.35 -25.28 21.45
CA GLY A 376 -1.02 -25.14 20.99
C GLY A 376 -2.05 -24.94 22.10
N LYS A 377 -1.64 -24.69 23.35
CA LYS A 377 -2.55 -24.42 24.46
C LYS A 377 -2.88 -22.94 24.60
N PHE A 378 -4.17 -22.65 24.80
CA PHE A 378 -4.67 -21.33 25.13
C PHE A 378 -4.67 -21.08 26.64
N THR A 379 -4.36 -19.84 27.03
CA THR A 379 -4.60 -19.27 28.36
C THR A 379 -5.38 -17.98 28.19
N SER A 380 -6.46 -17.82 28.95
CA SER A 380 -7.35 -16.65 28.91
C SER A 380 -7.03 -15.67 30.03
N TYR A 381 -7.03 -14.38 29.73
CA TYR A 381 -6.75 -13.32 30.69
C TYR A 381 -7.90 -12.33 30.72
N HIS A 382 -8.79 -12.48 31.70
CA HIS A 382 -9.90 -11.54 31.90
C HIS A 382 -9.37 -10.24 32.53
N LYS A 383 -9.83 -9.09 32.01
CA LYS A 383 -9.53 -7.77 32.54
C LYS A 383 -10.78 -6.90 32.50
N GLU A 384 -11.24 -6.46 33.67
CA GLU A 384 -12.42 -5.59 33.78
C GLU A 384 -12.27 -4.29 32.99
N ALA A 385 -11.06 -3.71 32.93
CA ALA A 385 -10.82 -2.49 32.14
C ALA A 385 -10.93 -2.69 30.62
N LEU A 386 -10.94 -3.93 30.12
CA LEU A 386 -11.21 -4.25 28.72
C LEU A 386 -12.69 -4.54 28.46
N MET A 387 -13.55 -4.41 29.46
CA MET A 387 -14.99 -4.62 29.36
C MET A 387 -15.72 -3.28 29.23
N TYR A 388 -16.72 -3.25 28.37
CA TYR A 388 -17.63 -2.14 28.18
C TYR A 388 -19.07 -2.66 28.14
N GLU A 389 -19.88 -2.19 29.08
CA GLU A 389 -21.22 -2.73 29.36
C GLU A 389 -21.17 -4.23 29.73
N HIS A 390 -21.55 -5.11 28.81
CA HIS A 390 -21.63 -6.56 29.01
C HIS A 390 -20.71 -7.34 28.06
N PHE A 391 -19.77 -6.67 27.39
CA PHE A 391 -18.87 -7.29 26.41
C PHE A 391 -17.52 -6.57 26.38
N SER A 392 -16.48 -7.24 25.88
CA SER A 392 -15.16 -6.65 25.71
C SER A 392 -15.15 -5.56 24.64
N LEU A 393 -14.12 -4.73 24.64
CA LEU A 393 -13.97 -3.63 23.68
C LEU A 393 -14.10 -4.09 22.22
N PRO A 394 -14.71 -3.26 21.33
CA PRO A 394 -15.17 -3.70 20.02
C PRO A 394 -14.08 -3.76 18.93
N VAL A 395 -12.99 -3.00 19.05
CA VAL A 395 -11.95 -2.87 18.00
C VAL A 395 -10.55 -2.82 18.63
N MET A 396 -10.22 -3.83 19.46
CA MET A 396 -8.87 -3.98 20.02
C MET A 396 -7.90 -4.42 18.93
N SER A 397 -7.02 -3.54 18.49
CA SER A 397 -6.23 -3.71 17.27
C SER A 397 -4.78 -3.26 17.44
N ASN A 398 -3.97 -3.52 16.41
CA ASN A 398 -2.58 -3.06 16.32
C ASN A 398 -1.74 -3.47 17.52
N ALA A 399 -1.86 -4.74 17.91
CA ALA A 399 -1.10 -5.31 19.00
C ALA A 399 0.40 -5.36 18.66
N MET A 400 1.24 -4.91 19.58
CA MET A 400 2.69 -5.00 19.46
C MET A 400 3.34 -5.23 20.82
N PHE A 401 4.50 -5.87 20.84
CA PHE A 401 5.38 -5.88 22.00
C PHE A 401 6.42 -4.78 21.86
N ASP A 402 6.62 -4.02 22.93
CA ASP A 402 7.73 -3.07 23.02
C ASP A 402 9.04 -3.74 23.46
N SER A 403 10.12 -2.96 23.49
CA SER A 403 11.46 -3.37 23.91
C SER A 403 11.49 -3.97 25.32
N ARG A 404 10.58 -3.53 26.20
CA ARG A 404 10.40 -3.94 27.59
C ARG A 404 9.52 -5.19 27.74
N ASN A 405 9.07 -5.80 26.64
CA ASN A 405 8.15 -6.94 26.61
C ASN A 405 6.77 -6.62 27.20
N LEU A 406 6.33 -5.36 27.08
CA LEU A 406 4.96 -4.94 27.37
C LEU A 406 4.12 -5.05 26.09
N LEU A 407 2.93 -5.64 26.21
CA LEU A 407 1.98 -5.78 25.12
C LEU A 407 1.12 -4.52 25.03
N TRP A 408 1.28 -3.77 23.96
CA TRP A 408 0.49 -2.58 23.65
C TRP A 408 -0.57 -2.86 22.61
N PHE A 409 -1.74 -2.26 22.75
CA PHE A 409 -2.80 -2.28 21.73
C PHE A 409 -3.76 -1.10 21.92
N GLY A 410 -4.36 -0.65 20.81
CA GLY A 410 -5.38 0.40 20.82
C GLY A 410 -6.78 -0.16 20.74
N ASN A 411 -7.78 0.61 21.18
CA ASN A 411 -9.17 0.41 20.79
C ASN A 411 -9.60 1.52 19.83
N SER A 412 -9.75 1.17 18.55
CA SER A 412 -10.11 2.09 17.47
C SER A 412 -11.63 2.21 17.33
N HIS A 413 -12.30 2.71 18.37
CA HIS A 413 -13.75 2.86 18.35
C HIS A 413 -14.21 4.10 19.12
N TRP A 414 -15.00 4.96 18.45
CA TRP A 414 -15.46 6.27 18.92
C TRP A 414 -16.14 6.29 20.29
N ASN A 415 -16.81 5.21 20.69
CA ASN A 415 -17.47 5.14 21.99
C ASN A 415 -16.49 4.90 23.16
N LYS A 416 -15.39 4.18 22.94
CA LYS A 416 -14.40 3.85 23.99
C LYS A 416 -12.97 3.87 23.46
N PRO A 417 -12.51 4.99 22.89
CA PRO A 417 -11.14 5.12 22.45
C PRO A 417 -10.19 4.92 23.63
N GLY A 418 -9.08 4.21 23.41
CA GLY A 418 -8.13 3.96 24.49
C GLY A 418 -6.88 3.27 24.00
N LEU A 419 -5.79 3.50 24.72
CA LEU A 419 -4.54 2.75 24.63
C LEU A 419 -4.45 1.84 25.86
N PHE A 420 -3.94 0.63 25.68
CA PHE A 420 -3.81 -0.35 26.74
C PHE A 420 -2.41 -0.95 26.72
N CYS A 421 -1.85 -1.14 27.91
CA CYS A 421 -0.54 -1.74 28.14
C CYS A 421 -0.69 -2.91 29.10
N TYR A 422 -0.51 -4.11 28.59
CA TYR A 422 -0.57 -5.34 29.36
C TYR A 422 0.85 -5.85 29.65
N GLN A 423 1.12 -6.21 30.91
CA GLN A 423 2.39 -6.76 31.34
C GLN A 423 2.25 -8.26 31.63
N PRO A 424 2.73 -9.15 30.74
CA PRO A 424 2.58 -10.60 30.91
C PRO A 424 3.17 -11.17 32.19
N SER A 425 4.26 -10.59 32.69
CA SER A 425 4.99 -11.12 33.87
C SER A 425 4.24 -10.94 35.18
N THR A 426 3.39 -9.91 35.28
CA THR A 426 2.66 -9.54 36.51
C THR A 426 1.15 -9.68 36.33
N ASP A 427 0.69 -9.98 35.11
CA ASP A 427 -0.72 -9.96 34.74
C ASP A 427 -1.38 -8.58 34.99
N ALA A 428 -0.60 -7.51 34.98
CA ALA A 428 -1.09 -6.14 35.18
C ALA A 428 -1.54 -5.52 33.85
N LEU A 429 -2.55 -4.64 33.91
CA LEU A 429 -3.03 -3.86 32.77
C LEU A 429 -3.12 -2.39 33.16
N SER A 430 -2.39 -1.53 32.43
CA SER A 430 -2.57 -0.08 32.47
C SER A 430 -3.49 0.34 31.33
N SER A 431 -4.40 1.26 31.64
CA SER A 431 -5.35 1.84 30.67
C SER A 431 -5.11 3.33 30.55
N PHE A 432 -5.24 3.83 29.33
CA PHE A 432 -5.14 5.24 28.99
C PHE A 432 -6.39 5.59 28.17
N THR A 433 -7.45 6.04 28.85
CA THR A 433 -8.74 6.37 28.23
C THR A 433 -9.07 7.85 28.30
N HIS A 434 -8.25 8.62 29.03
CA HIS A 434 -8.27 10.08 29.05
C HIS A 434 -6.96 10.61 28.47
N PHE A 435 -7.05 11.41 27.41
CA PHE A 435 -5.90 11.98 26.74
C PHE A 435 -5.76 13.45 27.15
N VAL A 436 -4.79 13.74 28.01
CA VAL A 436 -4.46 15.11 28.45
C VAL A 436 -3.06 15.44 27.97
N ASN A 437 -2.90 16.61 27.36
CA ASN A 437 -1.61 17.04 26.83
C ASN A 437 -0.75 17.74 27.89
N GLN A 438 0.50 18.07 27.53
CA GLN A 438 1.47 18.77 28.38
C GLN A 438 1.05 20.17 28.84
N ASP A 439 0.02 20.76 28.23
CA ASP A 439 -0.59 22.04 28.64
C ASP A 439 -1.85 21.84 29.49
N ASN A 440 -2.07 20.62 30.00
CA ASN A 440 -3.25 20.23 30.76
C ASN A 440 -4.57 20.41 29.98
N THR A 441 -4.50 20.27 28.65
CA THR A 441 -5.65 20.36 27.75
C THR A 441 -6.12 18.95 27.38
N THR A 442 -7.42 18.69 27.53
CA THR A 442 -8.04 17.44 27.07
C THR A 442 -8.06 17.38 25.54
N VAL A 443 -7.57 16.26 25.00
CA VAL A 443 -7.57 15.93 23.58
C VAL A 443 -8.73 15.01 23.29
N ALA A 444 -9.66 15.44 22.44
CA ALA A 444 -10.86 14.68 22.08
C ALA A 444 -10.55 13.57 21.07
N VAL A 445 -9.85 12.53 21.52
CA VAL A 445 -9.56 11.33 20.73
C VAL A 445 -10.83 10.49 20.58
N ASN A 446 -11.16 10.09 19.36
CA ASN A 446 -12.27 9.19 19.01
C ASN A 446 -11.78 7.81 18.55
N GLY A 447 -10.47 7.57 18.50
CA GLY A 447 -9.91 6.27 18.17
C GLY A 447 -8.41 6.30 18.30
N VAL A 448 -7.86 5.21 18.85
CA VAL A 448 -6.41 4.92 18.78
C VAL A 448 -6.24 3.89 17.68
N ASN A 449 -5.70 4.33 16.55
CA ASN A 449 -5.68 3.59 15.28
C ASN A 449 -4.42 2.75 15.12
N CYS A 450 -3.28 3.21 15.64
CA CYS A 450 -2.01 2.48 15.58
C CYS A 450 -1.10 2.86 16.75
N VAL A 451 -0.15 1.97 17.06
CA VAL A 451 0.79 2.10 18.18
C VAL A 451 2.18 1.68 17.70
N LEU A 452 3.21 2.42 18.10
CA LEU A 452 4.61 2.11 17.78
C LEU A 452 5.54 2.60 18.91
N GLU A 453 6.69 1.96 19.09
CA GLU A 453 7.75 2.43 20.00
C GLU A 453 8.86 3.13 19.20
N ASP A 454 9.36 4.27 19.70
CA ASP A 454 10.54 4.93 19.14
C ASP A 454 11.85 4.45 19.78
N ASN A 455 12.99 4.88 19.24
CA ASN A 455 14.32 4.51 19.75
C ASN A 455 14.66 5.09 21.14
N GLN A 456 13.80 5.96 21.70
CA GLN A 456 13.90 6.47 23.07
C GLN A 456 12.95 5.72 24.03
N ASN A 457 12.33 4.63 23.57
CA ASN A 457 11.36 3.81 24.29
C ASN A 457 10.07 4.57 24.67
N ASN A 458 9.76 5.66 23.96
CA ASN A 458 8.46 6.32 24.04
C ASN A 458 7.47 5.59 23.13
N ILE A 459 6.19 5.69 23.48
CA ILE A 459 5.11 5.09 22.70
C ILE A 459 4.41 6.18 21.88
N TRP A 460 4.46 6.05 20.57
CA TRP A 460 3.69 6.86 19.63
C TRP A 460 2.35 6.21 19.39
N ILE A 461 1.29 7.02 19.39
CA ILE A 461 -0.04 6.59 18.97
C ILE A 461 -0.56 7.48 17.85
N GLY A 462 -1.09 6.84 16.80
CA GLY A 462 -1.86 7.51 15.77
C GLY A 462 -3.32 7.55 16.19
N THR A 463 -3.92 8.74 16.18
CA THR A 463 -5.30 8.93 16.65
C THR A 463 -6.18 9.59 15.59
N SER A 464 -7.47 9.70 15.88
CA SER A 464 -8.44 10.43 15.04
C SER A 464 -8.19 11.94 14.94
N VAL A 465 -7.26 12.50 15.71
CA VAL A 465 -7.01 13.96 15.78
C VAL A 465 -5.53 14.35 15.67
N GLY A 466 -4.67 13.41 15.27
CA GLY A 466 -3.23 13.61 15.14
C GLY A 466 -2.42 12.57 15.94
N PRO A 467 -1.08 12.63 15.87
CA PRO A 467 -0.20 11.80 16.69
C PRO A 467 -0.11 12.31 18.14
N LEU A 468 0.01 11.39 19.09
CA LEU A 468 0.35 11.68 20.49
C LEU A 468 1.55 10.82 20.92
N VAL A 469 2.37 11.35 21.82
CA VAL A 469 3.52 10.61 22.38
C VAL A 469 3.30 10.39 23.87
N LEU A 470 3.44 9.14 24.30
CA LEU A 470 3.52 8.76 25.70
C LEU A 470 4.99 8.51 26.04
N HIS A 471 5.59 9.43 26.79
CA HIS A 471 6.97 9.25 27.23
C HIS A 471 7.11 8.05 28.16
N SER A 472 8.28 7.41 28.13
CA SER A 472 8.56 6.24 28.95
C SER A 472 8.29 6.44 30.45
N ALA A 473 8.54 7.64 30.97
CA ALA A 473 8.28 8.02 32.37
C ALA A 473 6.79 8.15 32.74
N GLU A 474 5.90 8.31 31.75
CA GLU A 474 4.47 8.46 31.96
C GLU A 474 3.72 7.12 31.98
N ILE A 475 4.34 6.05 31.46
CA ILE A 475 3.71 4.72 31.31
C ILE A 475 3.20 4.18 32.65
N SER A 476 3.97 4.35 33.74
CA SER A 476 3.59 3.84 35.06
C SER A 476 2.44 4.60 35.72
N LYS A 477 2.04 5.76 35.16
CA LYS A 477 0.96 6.59 35.72
C LYS A 477 -0.43 6.18 35.26
N GLY A 478 -0.54 5.33 34.23
CA GLY A 478 -1.82 4.87 33.71
C GLY A 478 -2.74 6.03 33.30
N GLU A 479 -3.96 6.08 33.85
CA GLU A 479 -4.95 7.12 33.53
C GLU A 479 -4.52 8.55 33.92
N GLU A 480 -3.51 8.72 34.77
CA GLU A 480 -2.94 10.03 35.12
C GLU A 480 -1.80 10.47 34.19
N ALA A 481 -1.48 9.66 33.17
CA ALA A 481 -0.42 9.96 32.24
C ALA A 481 -0.70 11.21 31.41
N ILE A 482 0.35 12.00 31.20
CA ILE A 482 0.32 13.13 30.29
C ILE A 482 0.93 12.71 28.96
N PHE A 483 0.21 13.00 27.88
CA PHE A 483 0.69 12.81 26.52
C PHE A 483 1.33 14.09 26.01
N GLU A 484 2.34 13.96 25.15
CA GLU A 484 2.85 15.08 24.37
C GLU A 484 2.05 15.20 23.07
N GLN A 485 1.48 16.39 22.83
CA GLN A 485 1.20 16.87 21.48
C GLN A 485 2.39 17.70 21.01
N VAL A 486 3.21 17.15 20.12
CA VAL A 486 4.43 17.83 19.65
C VAL A 486 4.08 19.22 19.12
N LYS A 487 4.77 20.25 19.62
CA LYS A 487 4.58 21.65 19.20
C LYS A 487 5.59 22.02 18.12
N VAL A 488 5.10 22.37 16.94
CA VAL A 488 5.90 22.82 15.80
C VAL A 488 5.83 24.35 15.72
N PRO A 489 6.95 25.07 15.91
CA PRO A 489 7.00 26.53 15.79
C PRO A 489 6.62 27.00 14.39
N ARG A 490 5.83 28.09 14.29
CA ARG A 490 5.44 28.66 12.99
C ARG A 490 6.59 29.35 12.25
N ASN A 491 7.62 29.78 12.99
CA ASN A 491 8.76 30.54 12.45
C ASN A 491 8.35 31.80 11.66
N ASP A 492 7.18 32.37 11.94
CA ASP A 492 6.60 33.56 11.30
C ASP A 492 6.77 34.85 12.13
N GLY A 493 7.58 34.78 13.19
CA GLY A 493 7.83 35.88 14.13
C GLY A 493 6.77 36.04 15.22
N THR A 494 5.69 35.24 15.23
CA THR A 494 4.63 35.33 16.25
C THR A 494 4.99 34.67 17.59
N ASN A 495 6.07 33.88 17.63
CA ASN A 495 6.43 33.00 18.75
C ASN A 495 5.31 32.01 19.13
N LEU A 496 4.45 31.67 18.16
CA LEU A 496 3.42 30.65 18.29
C LEU A 496 3.89 29.32 17.71
N ALA A 497 3.28 28.25 18.17
CA ALA A 497 3.45 26.91 17.65
C ALA A 497 2.09 26.27 17.39
N ASP A 498 2.03 25.40 16.40
CA ASP A 498 0.88 24.54 16.13
C ASP A 498 1.22 23.11 16.57
N TYR A 499 0.21 22.32 16.94
CA TYR A 499 0.45 20.91 17.21
C TYR A 499 0.68 20.16 15.90
N LEU A 500 1.68 19.27 15.89
CA LEU A 500 2.05 18.45 14.75
C LEU A 500 0.83 17.69 14.24
N LEU A 501 0.44 17.95 12.98
CA LEU A 501 -0.68 17.29 12.31
C LEU A 501 -2.00 17.36 13.10
N SER A 502 -2.22 18.45 13.84
CA SER A 502 -3.45 18.67 14.61
C SER A 502 -4.70 18.54 13.73
N GLY A 503 -5.66 17.72 14.17
CA GLY A 503 -6.92 17.48 13.46
C GLY A 503 -6.82 16.57 12.24
N VAL A 504 -5.64 16.02 11.94
CA VAL A 504 -5.44 15.04 10.86
C VAL A 504 -5.51 13.64 11.46
N GLU A 505 -6.46 12.83 11.00
CA GLU A 505 -6.54 11.42 11.40
C GLU A 505 -5.33 10.63 10.89
N ILE A 506 -4.69 9.90 11.81
CA ILE A 506 -3.56 9.01 11.52
C ILE A 506 -4.08 7.57 11.49
N THR A 507 -3.98 6.89 10.35
CA THR A 507 -4.41 5.49 10.18
C THR A 507 -3.32 4.51 10.54
N CYS A 508 -2.08 4.81 10.15
CA CYS A 508 -0.91 3.96 10.35
C CYS A 508 0.36 4.80 10.50
N MET A 509 1.40 4.21 11.10
CA MET A 509 2.69 4.85 11.32
C MET A 509 3.84 3.88 11.10
N ALA A 510 5.00 4.42 10.75
CA ALA A 510 6.27 3.71 10.82
C ALA A 510 7.39 4.68 11.21
N ILE A 511 8.48 4.17 11.77
CA ILE A 511 9.70 4.94 12.03
C ILE A 511 10.83 4.31 11.23
N ASP A 512 11.52 5.11 10.41
CA ASP A 512 12.66 4.62 9.64
C ASP A 512 13.95 4.57 10.47
N GLY A 513 15.00 3.97 9.91
CA GLY A 513 16.31 3.85 10.58
C GLY A 513 16.99 5.18 10.94
N GLY A 514 16.52 6.31 10.39
CA GLY A 514 16.94 7.66 10.79
C GLY A 514 16.13 8.25 11.95
N GLY A 515 15.18 7.50 12.52
CA GLY A 515 14.30 7.97 13.60
C GLY A 515 13.19 8.93 13.14
N ARG A 516 12.98 9.04 11.81
CA ARG A 516 11.95 9.90 11.21
C ARG A 516 10.61 9.19 11.20
N LYS A 517 9.53 9.96 11.32
CA LYS A 517 8.18 9.42 11.48
C LYS A 517 7.43 9.51 10.16
N TRP A 518 6.93 8.37 9.72
CA TRP A 518 6.02 8.23 8.59
C TRP A 518 4.60 8.14 9.11
N PHE A 519 3.71 9.01 8.63
CA PHE A 519 2.30 9.01 9.00
C PHE A 519 1.43 8.79 7.76
N GLY A 520 0.60 7.75 7.79
CA GLY A 520 -0.47 7.53 6.81
C GLY A 520 -1.77 8.15 7.28
N THR A 521 -2.58 8.62 6.33
CA THR A 521 -3.87 9.29 6.61
C THR A 521 -4.96 8.74 5.69
N PRO A 522 -6.25 8.91 6.02
CA PRO A 522 -7.34 8.37 5.21
C PRO A 522 -7.64 9.18 3.93
N SER A 523 -7.09 10.40 3.81
CA SER A 523 -7.42 11.29 2.68
C SER A 523 -6.36 12.34 2.32
N SER A 524 -5.29 12.48 3.11
CA SER A 524 -4.21 13.46 2.90
C SER A 524 -2.87 12.78 2.61
N GLY A 525 -2.89 11.54 2.11
CA GLY A 525 -1.69 10.81 1.72
C GLY A 525 -0.76 10.52 2.89
N ALA A 526 0.55 10.60 2.64
CA ALA A 526 1.59 10.24 3.60
C ALA A 526 2.50 11.42 3.94
N TYR A 527 2.79 11.61 5.24
CA TYR A 527 3.72 12.61 5.75
C TYR A 527 5.02 11.94 6.21
N LEU A 528 6.15 12.58 5.94
CA LEU A 528 7.44 12.26 6.55
C LEU A 528 7.88 13.44 7.41
N ILE A 529 8.06 13.19 8.70
CA ILE A 529 8.48 14.18 9.69
C ILE A 529 9.88 13.83 10.20
N SER A 530 10.74 14.84 10.35
CA SER A 530 12.12 14.70 10.82
C SER A 530 12.20 14.03 12.20
N ALA A 531 13.37 13.51 12.54
CA ALA A 531 13.57 12.77 13.79
C ALA A 531 13.33 13.62 15.04
N ASP A 532 13.65 14.92 14.98
CA ASP A 532 13.38 15.91 16.03
C ASP A 532 11.92 16.42 16.04
N ASN A 533 11.10 15.95 15.11
CA ASN A 533 9.69 16.31 14.91
C ASN A 533 9.43 17.75 14.46
N MET A 534 10.46 18.51 14.09
CA MET A 534 10.37 19.95 13.82
C MET A 534 10.11 20.29 12.35
N THR A 535 10.39 19.36 11.43
CA THR A 535 10.35 19.62 10.00
C THR A 535 9.50 18.57 9.29
N GLN A 536 8.54 19.03 8.48
CA GLN A 536 7.92 18.17 7.47
C GLN A 536 8.88 17.99 6.30
N VAL A 537 9.54 16.84 6.24
CA VAL A 537 10.53 16.51 5.22
C VAL A 537 9.86 16.28 3.87
N GLN A 538 8.75 15.54 3.85
CA GLN A 538 7.95 15.26 2.65
C GLN A 538 6.46 15.19 2.97
N HIS A 539 5.65 15.48 1.96
CA HIS A 539 4.21 15.21 1.96
C HIS A 539 3.78 14.67 0.60
N PHE A 540 3.49 13.37 0.56
CA PHE A 540 3.13 12.65 -0.64
C PHE A 540 1.62 12.60 -0.81
N LEU A 541 1.16 13.19 -1.91
CA LEU A 541 -0.21 13.11 -2.40
C LEU A 541 -0.21 12.44 -3.77
N SER A 542 -1.31 11.80 -4.13
CA SER A 542 -1.52 11.22 -5.46
C SER A 542 -1.47 12.27 -6.58
N THR A 543 -1.59 13.56 -6.25
CA THR A 543 -1.54 14.68 -7.20
C THR A 543 -0.14 15.29 -7.35
N ASN A 544 0.77 15.09 -6.39
CA ASN A 544 2.12 15.65 -6.42
C ASN A 544 3.22 14.58 -6.49
N SER A 545 2.84 13.29 -6.43
CA SER A 545 3.74 12.16 -6.42
C SER A 545 3.14 10.93 -7.11
N PRO A 546 3.95 9.90 -7.42
CA PRO A 546 3.47 8.63 -7.96
C PRO A 546 2.62 7.78 -7.00
N LEU A 547 2.34 8.25 -5.78
CA LEU A 547 1.44 7.61 -4.83
C LEU A 547 0.09 7.23 -5.49
N LEU A 548 -0.37 6.00 -5.26
CA LEU A 548 -1.58 5.47 -5.90
C LEU A 548 -2.86 6.15 -5.40
N SER A 549 -2.96 6.39 -4.10
CA SER A 549 -4.11 7.05 -3.47
C SER A 549 -3.72 7.81 -2.22
N ASN A 550 -4.53 8.81 -1.85
CA ASN A 550 -4.36 9.56 -0.62
C ASN A 550 -4.92 8.83 0.62
N ASN A 551 -5.63 7.72 0.43
CA ASN A 551 -6.07 6.86 1.53
C ASN A 551 -4.98 5.80 1.78
N ILE A 552 -4.20 6.00 2.85
CA ILE A 552 -3.13 5.12 3.27
C ILE A 552 -3.66 4.19 4.37
N GLU A 553 -3.69 2.90 4.08
CA GLU A 553 -4.19 1.88 5.01
C GLU A 553 -3.06 1.32 5.88
N SER A 554 -1.87 1.15 5.32
CA SER A 554 -0.71 0.60 6.03
C SER A 554 0.60 1.16 5.50
N ILE A 555 1.60 1.28 6.38
CA ILE A 555 2.99 1.57 6.02
C ILE A 555 3.88 0.47 6.60
N ALA A 556 4.82 -0.03 5.81
CA ALA A 556 5.86 -0.95 6.27
C ALA A 556 7.21 -0.55 5.66
N ILE A 557 8.31 -0.80 6.37
CA ILE A 557 9.64 -0.36 5.92
C ILE A 557 10.56 -1.57 5.85
N ASN A 558 11.27 -1.72 4.73
CA ASN A 558 12.46 -2.55 4.68
C ASN A 558 13.63 -1.77 5.29
N ASP A 559 13.77 -1.87 6.60
CA ASP A 559 14.74 -1.12 7.40
C ASP A 559 16.19 -1.22 6.89
N LYS A 560 16.57 -2.39 6.33
CA LYS A 560 17.91 -2.59 5.76
C LYS A 560 18.20 -1.71 4.54
N THR A 561 17.18 -1.39 3.76
CA THR A 561 17.33 -0.71 2.46
C THR A 561 16.77 0.70 2.45
N GLY A 562 15.82 1.00 3.33
CA GLY A 562 15.05 2.24 3.30
C GLY A 562 13.84 2.22 2.36
N GLU A 563 13.50 1.08 1.74
CA GLU A 563 12.28 0.98 0.94
C GLU A 563 11.04 1.06 1.83
N VAL A 564 10.23 2.11 1.64
CA VAL A 564 8.99 2.35 2.36
C VAL A 564 7.82 1.92 1.50
N PHE A 565 7.03 0.97 1.98
CA PHE A 565 5.85 0.44 1.31
C PHE A 565 4.59 1.15 1.80
N PHE A 566 3.75 1.61 0.88
CA PHE A 566 2.44 2.18 1.13
C PHE A 566 1.35 1.25 0.61
N GLY A 567 0.60 0.67 1.54
CA GLY A 567 -0.65 -0.01 1.26
C GLY A 567 -1.75 1.03 1.16
N THR A 568 -2.33 1.18 -0.02
CA THR A 568 -3.43 2.12 -0.29
C THR A 568 -4.68 1.38 -0.71
N ASP A 569 -5.84 2.04 -0.69
CA ASP A 569 -7.11 1.51 -1.20
C ASP A 569 -7.11 1.25 -2.73
N LYS A 570 -6.02 1.61 -3.43
CA LYS A 570 -5.77 1.37 -4.87
C LYS A 570 -4.60 0.42 -5.13
N GLY A 571 -4.09 -0.25 -4.11
CA GLY A 571 -2.98 -1.20 -4.22
C GLY A 571 -1.69 -0.74 -3.55
N LEU A 572 -0.60 -1.46 -3.84
CA LEU A 572 0.70 -1.28 -3.20
C LEU A 572 1.66 -0.49 -4.09
N CYS A 573 2.32 0.48 -3.48
CA CYS A 573 3.49 1.15 -4.07
C CYS A 573 4.58 1.32 -3.01
N SER A 574 5.82 1.53 -3.44
CA SER A 574 6.93 1.83 -2.56
C SER A 574 7.71 3.05 -3.00
N TYR A 575 8.39 3.67 -2.04
CA TYR A 575 9.30 4.78 -2.20
C TYR A 575 10.66 4.41 -1.62
N MET A 576 11.73 4.57 -2.39
CA MET A 576 13.08 4.36 -1.91
C MET A 576 13.53 5.58 -1.10
N SER A 577 13.50 5.47 0.23
CA SER A 577 13.87 6.55 1.13
C SER A 577 15.38 6.78 1.19
N ASP A 578 15.77 7.93 1.69
CA ASP A 578 17.16 8.32 1.96
C ASP A 578 17.60 7.94 3.38
N ALA A 579 16.88 7.06 4.07
CA ALA A 579 17.23 6.54 5.39
C ALA A 579 17.17 5.02 5.44
N SER A 580 18.13 4.40 6.13
CA SER A 580 18.16 2.97 6.43
C SER A 580 18.65 2.74 7.85
N THR A 581 18.56 1.51 8.37
CA THR A 581 19.15 1.16 9.66
C THR A 581 20.66 1.39 9.65
N PRO A 582 21.20 2.06 10.68
CA PRO A 582 22.64 2.20 10.86
C PRO A 582 23.38 0.86 10.90
N ALA A 583 24.62 0.82 10.42
CA ALA A 583 25.51 -0.31 10.65
C ALA A 583 25.94 -0.36 12.13
N GLU A 584 26.04 -1.56 12.70
CA GLU A 584 26.56 -1.77 14.06
C GLU A 584 28.09 -1.99 14.03
N GLY A 585 28.85 -1.12 14.72
CA GLY A 585 30.31 -1.20 14.84
C GLY A 585 31.08 -1.07 13.52
N ASP A 586 32.35 -1.53 13.49
CA ASP A 586 33.24 -1.53 12.30
C ASP A 586 32.80 -2.49 11.16
N SER A 587 31.61 -3.11 11.26
CA SER A 587 31.26 -4.30 10.47
C SER A 587 30.50 -4.05 9.15
N GLY A 588 30.07 -2.82 8.88
CA GLY A 588 29.46 -2.46 7.60
C GLY A 588 30.52 -2.01 6.59
N GLU A 589 30.80 -2.79 5.54
CA GLU A 589 31.51 -2.25 4.37
C GLU A 589 30.61 -1.22 3.71
N ALA A 590 30.87 0.06 3.95
CA ALA A 590 30.11 1.11 3.29
C ALA A 590 30.31 1.02 1.77
N TYR A 591 29.22 1.21 1.03
CA TYR A 591 29.26 1.15 -0.43
C TYR A 591 28.41 2.25 -1.03
N ALA A 592 28.66 2.56 -2.30
CA ALA A 592 27.92 3.58 -3.03
C ALA A 592 27.21 2.99 -4.25
N TYR A 593 26.02 3.51 -4.56
CA TYR A 593 25.30 3.20 -5.79
C TYR A 593 24.57 4.43 -6.34
N PRO A 594 24.45 4.57 -7.67
CA PRO A 594 25.13 3.75 -8.68
C PRO A 594 26.65 3.99 -8.64
N ASN A 595 27.44 2.94 -8.88
CA ASN A 595 28.89 3.02 -8.96
C ASN A 595 29.42 2.03 -10.02
N PRO A 596 29.98 2.49 -11.16
CA PRO A 596 30.19 3.89 -11.52
C PRO A 596 28.88 4.63 -11.81
N VAL A 597 28.87 5.94 -11.53
CA VAL A 597 27.83 6.87 -11.97
C VAL A 597 28.01 7.08 -13.47
N LYS A 598 27.02 6.63 -14.25
CA LYS A 598 27.06 6.63 -15.72
C LYS A 598 26.81 8.05 -16.30
N PRO A 599 27.27 8.32 -17.54
CA PRO A 599 26.97 9.56 -18.22
C PRO A 599 25.47 9.85 -18.27
N GLY A 600 25.09 11.10 -17.98
CA GLY A 600 23.70 11.55 -17.99
C GLY A 600 22.85 11.13 -16.79
N TYR A 601 23.39 10.38 -15.80
CA TYR A 601 22.67 10.09 -14.56
C TYR A 601 22.41 11.36 -13.75
N LYS A 602 21.14 11.68 -13.45
CA LYS A 602 20.73 12.88 -12.70
C LYS A 602 20.13 12.58 -11.32
N GLY A 603 20.07 11.32 -10.93
CA GLY A 603 19.57 10.92 -9.62
C GLY A 603 20.59 11.15 -8.51
N LEU A 604 20.20 10.79 -7.28
CA LEU A 604 21.06 10.82 -6.11
C LEU A 604 22.03 9.63 -6.11
N ILE A 605 23.29 9.91 -5.85
CA ILE A 605 24.31 8.93 -5.51
C ILE A 605 24.16 8.62 -4.02
N THR A 606 23.92 7.37 -3.69
CA THR A 606 23.62 6.94 -2.33
C THR A 606 24.79 6.16 -1.75
N VAL A 607 25.20 6.51 -0.54
CA VAL A 607 26.17 5.78 0.28
C VAL A 607 25.41 5.09 1.40
N MET A 608 25.60 3.77 1.55
CA MET A 608 24.96 2.95 2.57
C MET A 608 25.98 2.24 3.45
N GLY A 609 25.51 1.70 4.57
CA GLY A 609 26.36 1.00 5.55
C GLY A 609 27.08 1.95 6.50
N LEU A 610 26.54 3.16 6.69
CA LEU A 610 27.11 4.15 7.61
C LEU A 610 26.63 3.93 9.05
N ALA A 611 27.42 4.40 10.01
CA ALA A 611 26.98 4.50 11.40
C ALA A 611 25.93 5.62 11.55
N ASN A 612 25.19 5.59 12.66
CA ASN A 612 24.12 6.56 12.90
C ASN A 612 24.68 7.98 13.02
N ASN A 613 24.01 8.95 12.38
CA ASN A 613 24.40 10.37 12.41
C ASN A 613 25.89 10.62 12.04
N SER A 614 26.42 9.87 11.07
CA SER A 614 27.80 10.05 10.61
C SER A 614 27.98 11.39 9.90
N ASP A 615 29.06 12.14 10.19
CA ASP A 615 29.51 13.25 9.35
C ASP A 615 30.20 12.67 8.11
N VAL A 616 29.68 12.98 6.94
CA VAL A 616 30.12 12.43 5.65
C VAL A 616 30.71 13.55 4.82
N LYS A 617 31.91 13.30 4.27
CA LYS A 617 32.59 14.20 3.35
C LYS A 617 32.97 13.46 2.07
N VAL A 618 32.59 14.02 0.94
CA VAL A 618 33.04 13.57 -0.37
C VAL A 618 34.19 14.47 -0.81
N VAL A 619 35.32 13.87 -1.15
CA VAL A 619 36.54 14.58 -1.55
C VAL A 619 37.10 14.04 -2.87
N THR A 620 37.85 14.87 -3.59
CA THR A 620 38.69 14.39 -4.71
C THR A 620 39.85 13.52 -4.21
N THR A 621 40.55 12.81 -5.10
CA THR A 621 41.76 12.03 -4.74
C THR A 621 42.87 12.86 -4.11
N ASN A 622 42.88 14.18 -4.35
CA ASN A 622 43.83 15.12 -3.76
C ASN A 622 43.31 15.79 -2.47
N GLY A 623 42.17 15.34 -1.93
CA GLY A 623 41.62 15.78 -0.65
C GLY A 623 40.76 17.05 -0.70
N VAL A 624 40.46 17.59 -1.88
CA VAL A 624 39.57 18.76 -2.01
C VAL A 624 38.13 18.35 -1.72
N LEU A 625 37.49 19.03 -0.76
CA LEU A 625 36.08 18.83 -0.41
C LEU A 625 35.16 19.22 -1.56
N VAL A 626 34.24 18.32 -1.92
CA VAL A 626 33.23 18.55 -2.96
C VAL A 626 31.81 18.51 -2.43
N ALA A 627 31.52 17.68 -1.43
CA ALA A 627 30.22 17.64 -0.78
C ALA A 627 30.35 17.20 0.67
N GLN A 628 29.39 17.56 1.51
CA GLN A 628 29.33 17.14 2.90
C GLN A 628 27.90 17.08 3.42
N GLY A 629 27.67 16.32 4.47
CA GLY A 629 26.40 16.30 5.21
C GLY A 629 26.40 15.21 6.26
N THR A 630 25.22 14.95 6.85
CA THR A 630 25.04 13.94 7.89
C THR A 630 24.22 12.78 7.36
N SER A 631 24.51 11.55 7.78
CA SER A 631 23.70 10.38 7.40
C SER A 631 22.32 10.41 8.07
N ASN A 632 21.30 9.97 7.34
CA ASN A 632 19.98 9.65 7.86
C ASN A 632 19.97 8.15 8.20
N GLY A 633 20.18 7.84 9.49
CA GLY A 633 20.50 6.48 9.89
C GLY A 633 21.78 6.00 9.21
N GLY A 634 21.71 4.88 8.48
CA GLY A 634 22.83 4.28 7.76
C GLY A 634 23.07 4.80 6.33
N THR A 635 22.37 5.86 5.91
CA THR A 635 22.36 6.33 4.51
C THR A 635 22.80 7.79 4.38
N PHE A 636 23.62 8.10 3.37
CA PHE A 636 23.92 9.46 2.93
C PHE A 636 23.66 9.59 1.43
N THR A 637 23.16 10.74 0.97
CA THR A 637 22.90 10.98 -0.46
C THR A 637 23.61 12.21 -0.98
N TRP A 638 23.97 12.19 -2.26
CA TRP A 638 24.69 13.25 -2.94
C TRP A 638 24.20 13.39 -4.38
N ASP A 639 23.91 14.60 -4.84
CA ASP A 639 23.42 14.91 -6.19
C ASP A 639 24.51 14.89 -7.29
N GLY A 640 25.76 14.63 -6.91
CA GLY A 640 26.92 14.65 -7.81
C GLY A 640 27.40 16.06 -8.14
N ASN A 641 26.93 17.09 -7.43
CA ASN A 641 27.39 18.47 -7.60
C ASN A 641 28.39 18.85 -6.50
N ASP A 642 29.28 19.79 -6.80
CA ASP A 642 30.15 20.39 -5.80
C ASP A 642 29.40 21.38 -4.89
N LEU A 643 30.09 21.93 -3.87
CA LEU A 643 29.54 22.93 -2.94
C LEU A 643 29.02 24.21 -3.62
N SER A 644 29.34 24.45 -4.90
CA SER A 644 28.81 25.57 -5.69
C SER A 644 27.58 25.19 -6.54
N GLY A 645 27.11 23.94 -6.45
CA GLY A 645 26.00 23.41 -7.23
C GLY A 645 26.39 22.99 -8.65
N LYS A 646 27.68 22.93 -8.98
CA LYS A 646 28.15 22.53 -10.32
C LYS A 646 28.42 21.03 -10.37
N ARG A 647 27.97 20.36 -11.43
CA ARG A 647 28.26 18.94 -11.67
C ARG A 647 29.77 18.69 -11.66
N VAL A 648 30.21 17.75 -10.84
CA VAL A 648 31.63 17.42 -10.72
C VAL A 648 32.16 16.74 -11.98
N ALA A 649 33.46 16.84 -12.23
CA ALA A 649 34.10 16.23 -13.40
C ALA A 649 34.16 14.70 -13.34
N SER A 650 34.46 14.05 -14.47
CA SER A 650 34.74 12.61 -14.47
C SER A 650 35.98 12.31 -13.61
N GLY A 651 35.90 11.30 -12.76
CA GLY A 651 36.98 10.97 -11.82
C GLY A 651 36.55 10.03 -10.71
N VAL A 652 37.48 9.75 -9.80
CA VAL A 652 37.22 8.98 -8.58
C VAL A 652 37.14 9.95 -7.40
N TYR A 653 36.06 9.83 -6.64
CA TYR A 653 35.81 10.58 -5.42
C TYR A 653 35.88 9.64 -4.22
N MET A 654 36.48 10.10 -3.12
CA MET A 654 36.59 9.33 -1.88
C MET A 654 35.51 9.80 -0.91
N VAL A 655 34.82 8.86 -0.28
CA VAL A 655 33.86 9.13 0.78
C VAL A 655 34.54 8.89 2.11
N LEU A 656 34.58 9.92 2.93
CA LEU A 656 35.06 9.90 4.30
C LEU A 656 33.84 9.94 5.22
N ALA A 657 33.81 9.10 6.24
CA ALA A 657 32.79 9.15 7.27
C ALA A 657 33.42 9.11 8.66
N SER A 658 32.78 9.80 9.59
CA SER A 658 33.12 9.83 11.01
C SER A 658 31.88 9.62 11.86
N ASP A 659 31.92 8.66 12.77
CA ASP A 659 30.85 8.42 13.74
C ASP A 659 30.93 9.38 14.95
N GLN A 660 29.94 9.29 15.86
CA GLN A 660 29.88 10.12 17.07
C GLN A 660 30.95 9.79 18.11
N GLU A 661 31.59 8.61 18.01
CA GLU A 661 32.68 8.18 18.91
C GLU A 661 34.06 8.63 18.40
N GLY A 662 34.12 9.20 17.20
CA GLY A 662 35.34 9.71 16.58
C GLY A 662 36.10 8.67 15.75
N ASN A 663 35.48 7.53 15.44
CA ASN A 663 36.03 6.57 14.48
C ASN A 663 35.85 7.12 13.07
N ASN A 664 36.97 7.36 12.39
CA ASN A 664 37.01 8.11 11.14
C ASN A 664 37.82 7.34 10.08
N GLY A 665 37.30 7.28 8.86
CA GLY A 665 38.01 6.62 7.76
C GLY A 665 37.47 6.93 6.37
N THR A 666 38.24 6.56 5.35
CA THR A 666 37.68 6.43 3.99
C THR A 666 36.85 5.17 3.94
N VAL A 667 35.55 5.33 3.74
CA VAL A 667 34.59 4.23 3.83
C VAL A 667 34.25 3.65 2.45
N CYS A 668 34.26 4.44 1.39
CA CYS A 668 34.12 3.93 0.02
C CYS A 668 34.66 4.92 -1.05
N LYS A 669 34.62 4.50 -2.33
CA LYS A 669 35.01 5.31 -3.49
C LYS A 669 33.90 5.31 -4.53
N ILE A 670 33.65 6.48 -5.14
CA ILE A 670 32.64 6.68 -6.17
C ILE A 670 33.35 7.04 -7.48
N ALA A 671 33.14 6.25 -8.53
CA ALA A 671 33.60 6.59 -9.87
C ALA A 671 32.49 7.35 -10.61
N ILE A 672 32.79 8.55 -11.12
CA ILE A 672 31.87 9.35 -11.93
C ILE A 672 32.38 9.43 -13.36
N VAL A 673 31.51 9.16 -14.32
CA VAL A 673 31.76 9.31 -15.75
C VAL A 673 30.70 10.23 -16.33
N ASN A 674 31.08 11.43 -16.75
CA ASN A 674 30.21 12.39 -17.44
C ASN A 674 30.40 12.36 -18.96
#